data_AF-A0A0K5S413-F1
#
_entry.id   AF-A0A0K5S413-F1
#
_cell.length_a   1.000
_cell.length_b   1.000
_cell.length_c   1.000
_cell.angle_alpha   90.00
_cell.angle_beta   90.00
_cell.angle_gamma   90.00
#
_symmetry.space_group_name_H-M   'P 1'
#
loop_
_entity.id
_entity.type
_entity.pdbx_description
1 polymer ?
#
loop_
_entity_poly.entity_id
_entity_poly.type
_entity_poly.pdbx_seq_one_letter_code
_entity_poly.pdbx_strand_id
1 'polypeptide(L)'
;MFGKLLKSVSWQVRAELRRSLKSNRDYKKLRWNPVERILVSCSTHYVRAMLVLWSAAFGAVGVVEYFRPVLLPFAVQHFKGITKLSDWMSNLLGSQLTIIGIVFPLVVGLISVLFQKKSARIHIQSAYQLHSGYMFAGLSGLSLAAFVVLGGMTLSIGDGYLNTSFAVTAFVWMLFNIILSIWFFVSSLNVLDESKRDRLMNKFFLSQIVDDYIQKAYIQAWLRYPGGHVGQNYLGNIKILPYSISEKDDMLHVKSNISKGDVVTDIYIRPFLFLLRRLEAVDGQDAEIIILPSFGVRSGELTLLSSRNVKPVSGLWRWLLRRCIVTGRPENKRDLDDITFDFFGEAYDALNDKNISVFRTGIERLTDTYTSIKRSYNYEVDKNYLDEVKESGFSHTFSDSFHYELRKFFRESVKSTEYSGEYFRESMLIPLRVYRKTQSTCFTDFRQFLLSLFRVWHVLNEWKAGLGGPLSASQELTHQALIRGYIGLWEGWSMTTITGKPGSEDSTGRLMYHLHNTARLLIPSVVADNASSVRYAHDVLCLWFNQSRFTRYWEEEYRWHSFFLTPDYLSLKETEPQWNMLLRGSKYKKDAALSIMFANALSDLRLLMAGYLIAHFESQKNIDLADLVNHLIMSELYEDRDTHDTLTPAFRRSVDIIDMILRIEHCNLHTNTSWYSGLSETIEVMNSYNERPYIPGRMYTGEYEDLGSLYGAFALLAIKLARPAEQVTQRVNEALAGGVFSYSSKDRIISILKRLKRDPSVPYEGYIISEADYATNVVFFNDVLDKYIDVFSRSKTADIVAAEVDQARLRNTDARLTNELPGALSEDVLLKYFTFTQNSECDRNWLAIYIPVGVSKEYVARELNQTDYGDFPSVSEVNRNILRRLHYVLWQSQAKLTIEVNNLETLLMEVAQRSADQNNYILVIYGSRFSEELRELVYQPERHDAFSIHVDVSARGSRSLPFRINNCLIYLVLNSEQEFSLMVSAESFGELRLFRYPDGTLFNTFYRSSDDPLEGVMKTLWEIEMEITDTPVARFEHR
;
A
#
# COMPACT_ATOMS: atom_id res chain seq x y z
N MET A 1 -21.58 34.66 7.01
CA MET A 1 -22.85 34.05 7.48
C MET A 1 -23.37 32.96 6.54
N PHE A 2 -23.43 33.19 5.22
CA PHE A 2 -23.91 32.20 4.24
C PHE A 2 -23.23 30.82 4.29
N GLY A 3 -21.89 30.76 4.42
CA GLY A 3 -21.18 29.48 4.54
C GLY A 3 -21.57 28.62 5.75
N LYS A 4 -22.00 29.23 6.87
CA LYS A 4 -22.53 28.49 8.04
C LYS A 4 -23.93 27.94 7.76
N LEU A 5 -24.76 28.71 7.05
CA LEU A 5 -26.14 28.34 6.74
C LEU A 5 -26.20 27.21 5.71
N LEU A 6 -25.37 27.30 4.66
CA LEU A 6 -25.28 26.33 3.56
C LEU A 6 -24.29 25.17 3.82
N LYS A 7 -23.59 25.18 4.97
CA LYS A 7 -22.46 24.29 5.29
C LYS A 7 -21.44 24.23 4.16
N SER A 8 -20.65 25.28 3.98
CA SER A 8 -19.51 25.23 3.07
C SER A 8 -18.43 24.27 3.58
N VAL A 9 -17.59 23.75 2.69
CA VAL A 9 -16.43 22.90 3.05
C VAL A 9 -15.53 23.63 4.02
N SER A 10 -15.22 24.90 3.73
CA SER A 10 -14.42 25.74 4.61
C SER A 10 -15.01 25.85 6.02
N TRP A 11 -16.34 25.93 6.15
CA TRP A 11 -17.00 25.96 7.44
C TRP A 11 -17.01 24.58 8.12
N GLN A 12 -17.25 23.51 7.36
CA GLN A 12 -17.28 22.14 7.88
C GLN A 12 -15.92 21.75 8.44
N VAL A 13 -14.84 21.92 7.68
CA VAL A 13 -13.46 21.62 8.10
C VAL A 13 -13.11 22.41 9.37
N ARG A 14 -13.38 23.73 9.39
CA ARG A 14 -13.13 24.57 10.57
C ARG A 14 -13.97 24.15 11.79
N ALA A 15 -15.19 23.71 11.58
CA ALA A 15 -16.06 23.24 12.66
C ALA A 15 -15.61 21.88 13.20
N GLU A 16 -15.14 21.00 12.32
CA GLU A 16 -14.60 19.69 12.63
C GLU A 16 -13.30 19.79 13.43
N LEU A 17 -12.28 20.50 12.92
CA LEU A 17 -11.02 20.75 13.62
C LEU A 17 -11.25 21.35 15.01
N ARG A 18 -12.16 22.33 15.12
CA ARG A 18 -12.49 22.92 16.43
C ARG A 18 -13.20 21.95 17.36
N ARG A 19 -13.97 21.00 16.84
CA ARG A 19 -14.72 20.03 17.63
C ARG A 19 -13.77 18.93 18.11
N SER A 20 -12.95 18.38 17.22
CA SER A 20 -11.99 17.32 17.52
C SER A 20 -10.90 17.81 18.48
N LEU A 21 -10.36 19.02 18.27
CA LEU A 21 -9.34 19.62 19.15
C LEU A 21 -9.92 20.30 20.40
N LYS A 22 -11.24 20.25 20.63
CA LYS A 22 -11.89 20.92 21.78
C LYS A 22 -11.49 20.31 23.12
N SER A 23 -11.15 19.03 23.17
CA SER A 23 -10.73 18.34 24.41
C SER A 23 -9.26 18.59 24.73
N ASN A 24 -8.43 18.86 23.71
CA ASN A 24 -6.99 18.99 23.81
C ASN A 24 -6.58 20.22 24.67
N ARG A 25 -5.78 19.97 25.71
CA ARG A 25 -5.32 21.00 26.67
C ARG A 25 -4.26 21.91 26.07
N ASP A 26 -3.32 21.35 25.29
CA ASP A 26 -2.23 22.11 24.67
C ASP A 26 -2.76 23.04 23.58
N TYR A 27 -3.71 22.55 22.76
CA TYR A 27 -4.40 23.38 21.77
C TYR A 27 -5.09 24.58 22.40
N LYS A 28 -5.80 24.39 23.53
CA LYS A 28 -6.45 25.50 24.26
C LYS A 28 -5.46 26.52 24.79
N LYS A 29 -4.31 26.05 25.29
CA LYS A 29 -3.28 26.91 25.90
C LYS A 29 -2.60 27.81 24.85
N LEU A 30 -2.43 27.29 23.63
CA LEU A 30 -1.71 27.98 22.55
C LEU A 30 -2.60 28.74 21.57
N ARG A 31 -3.91 28.47 21.56
CA ARG A 31 -4.85 29.25 20.74
C ARG A 31 -5.05 30.66 21.29
N TRP A 32 -5.29 31.63 20.40
CA TRP A 32 -5.73 32.97 20.80
C TRP A 32 -7.03 32.94 21.64
N ASN A 33 -6.96 33.56 22.81
CA ASN A 33 -8.11 33.85 23.66
C ASN A 33 -9.12 34.76 22.93
N PRO A 34 -10.38 34.86 23.38
CA PRO A 34 -11.39 35.67 22.69
C PRO A 34 -10.97 37.13 22.46
N VAL A 35 -10.37 37.77 23.46
CA VAL A 35 -9.85 39.16 23.37
C VAL A 35 -8.69 39.24 22.40
N GLU A 36 -7.69 38.37 22.54
CA GLU A 36 -6.53 38.27 21.64
C GLU A 36 -6.99 38.07 20.18
N ARG A 37 -8.02 37.22 19.95
CA ARG A 37 -8.56 36.95 18.62
C ARG A 37 -9.21 38.17 17.99
N ILE A 38 -9.96 38.96 18.78
CA ILE A 38 -10.56 40.21 18.29
C ILE A 38 -9.45 41.18 17.90
N LEU A 39 -8.45 41.37 18.77
CA LEU A 39 -7.35 42.30 18.52
C LEU A 39 -6.53 41.90 17.30
N VAL A 40 -6.18 40.62 17.18
CA VAL A 40 -5.49 40.06 16.02
C VAL A 40 -6.32 40.27 14.76
N SER A 41 -7.61 39.95 14.77
CA SER A 41 -8.50 40.17 13.61
C SER A 41 -8.59 41.65 13.22
N CYS A 42 -8.67 42.56 14.21
CA CYS A 42 -8.69 43.99 13.98
C CYS A 42 -7.36 44.50 13.42
N SER A 43 -6.24 43.86 13.77
CA SER A 43 -4.91 44.21 13.28
C SER A 43 -4.65 43.67 11.87
N THR A 44 -5.10 42.46 11.56
CA THR A 44 -5.02 41.87 10.20
C THR A 44 -5.93 42.59 9.21
N HIS A 45 -7.11 43.02 9.65
CA HIS A 45 -8.12 43.67 8.80
C HIS A 45 -8.44 45.09 9.27
N TYR A 46 -7.39 45.89 9.48
CA TYR A 46 -7.49 47.23 10.08
C TYR A 46 -8.48 48.16 9.35
N VAL A 47 -8.56 48.12 8.01
CA VAL A 47 -9.52 48.95 7.26
C VAL A 47 -10.97 48.59 7.63
N ARG A 48 -11.29 47.29 7.68
CA ARG A 48 -12.64 46.83 8.07
C ARG A 48 -12.94 47.19 9.52
N ALA A 49 -11.95 47.05 10.40
CA ALA A 49 -12.09 47.43 11.80
C ALA A 49 -12.35 48.93 11.97
N MET A 50 -11.66 49.78 11.21
CA MET A 50 -11.91 51.22 11.20
C MET A 50 -13.32 51.54 10.70
N LEU A 51 -13.78 50.93 9.60
CA LEU A 51 -15.15 51.12 9.10
C LEU A 51 -16.21 50.77 10.14
N VAL A 52 -16.00 49.69 10.90
CA VAL A 52 -16.90 49.29 12.00
C VAL A 52 -16.86 50.33 13.13
N LEU A 53 -15.69 50.81 13.52
CA LEU A 53 -15.56 51.85 14.56
C LEU A 53 -16.25 53.15 14.15
N TRP A 54 -16.04 53.62 12.92
CA TRP A 54 -16.71 54.80 12.37
C TRP A 54 -18.22 54.62 12.30
N SER A 55 -18.68 53.45 11.84
CA SER A 55 -20.12 53.13 11.79
C SER A 55 -20.73 53.10 13.20
N ALA A 56 -20.01 52.56 14.18
CA ALA A 56 -20.45 52.53 15.57
C ALA A 56 -20.46 53.93 16.19
N ALA A 57 -19.47 54.78 15.88
CA ALA A 57 -19.39 56.15 16.38
C ALA A 57 -20.53 57.02 15.81
N PHE A 58 -20.74 57.00 14.49
CA PHE A 58 -21.87 57.71 13.88
C PHE A 58 -23.22 57.14 14.29
N GLY A 59 -23.32 55.81 14.42
CA GLY A 59 -24.50 55.15 14.95
C GLY A 59 -24.80 55.58 16.39
N ALA A 60 -23.78 55.69 17.25
CA ALA A 60 -23.93 56.16 18.62
C ALA A 60 -24.43 57.61 18.66
N VAL A 61 -23.84 58.51 17.85
CA VAL A 61 -24.33 59.89 17.72
C VAL A 61 -25.78 59.91 17.23
N GLY A 62 -26.11 59.10 16.22
CA GLY A 62 -27.48 59.00 15.69
C GLY A 62 -28.49 58.45 16.70
N VAL A 63 -28.11 57.48 17.53
CA VAL A 63 -28.94 56.95 18.63
C VAL A 63 -29.16 58.03 19.70
N VAL A 64 -28.11 58.77 20.07
CA VAL A 64 -28.22 59.86 21.05
C VAL A 64 -29.15 60.96 20.53
N GLU A 65 -29.04 61.32 19.25
CA GLU A 65 -29.93 62.31 18.63
C GLU A 65 -31.37 61.80 18.48
N TYR A 66 -31.57 60.54 18.10
CA TYR A 66 -32.90 59.95 17.94
C TYR A 66 -33.65 59.84 19.28
N PHE A 67 -32.95 59.45 20.35
CA PHE A 67 -33.51 59.36 21.71
C PHE A 67 -33.34 60.64 22.53
N ARG A 68 -33.02 61.76 21.89
CA ARG A 68 -32.90 63.08 22.51
C ARG A 68 -34.01 63.41 23.53
N PRO A 69 -35.32 63.20 23.27
CA PRO A 69 -36.37 63.54 24.24
C PRO A 69 -36.29 62.74 25.56
N VAL A 70 -35.64 61.57 25.55
CA VAL A 70 -35.44 60.73 26.74
C VAL A 70 -34.08 60.98 27.38
N LEU A 71 -33.03 61.07 26.55
CA LEU A 71 -31.64 61.17 27.01
C LEU A 71 -31.25 62.57 27.48
N LEU A 72 -31.79 63.64 26.89
CA LEU A 72 -31.53 65.02 27.29
C LEU A 72 -31.94 65.30 28.76
N PRO A 73 -33.20 65.06 29.19
CA PRO A 73 -33.58 65.28 30.59
C PRO A 73 -32.85 64.36 31.56
N PHE A 74 -32.61 63.10 31.18
CA PHE A 74 -31.82 62.16 31.96
C PHE A 74 -30.38 62.67 32.19
N ALA A 75 -29.72 63.16 31.14
CA ALA A 75 -28.35 63.64 31.19
C ALA A 75 -28.20 64.92 32.03
N VAL A 76 -29.16 65.85 31.92
CA VAL A 76 -29.16 67.08 32.73
C VAL A 76 -29.38 66.78 34.22
N GLN A 77 -30.20 65.75 34.53
CA GLN A 77 -30.48 65.36 35.93
C GLN A 77 -29.32 64.60 36.59
N HIS A 78 -28.67 63.68 35.87
CA HIS A 78 -27.67 62.76 36.46
C HIS A 78 -26.22 63.12 36.15
N PHE A 79 -25.93 63.82 35.05
CA PHE A 79 -24.57 64.16 34.62
C PHE A 79 -24.33 65.68 34.65
N LYS A 80 -24.22 66.24 35.86
CA LYS A 80 -23.85 67.66 36.05
C LYS A 80 -22.48 67.94 35.42
N GLY A 81 -22.44 68.83 34.42
CA GLY A 81 -21.20 69.28 33.76
C GLY A 81 -20.84 68.56 32.45
N ILE A 82 -21.69 67.67 31.93
CA ILE A 82 -21.42 66.92 30.69
C ILE A 82 -21.22 67.83 29.45
N THR A 83 -21.78 69.04 29.45
CA THR A 83 -21.60 70.04 28.40
C THR A 83 -20.19 70.63 28.36
N LYS A 84 -19.44 70.60 29.47
CA LYS A 84 -18.02 71.03 29.54
C LYS A 84 -17.05 70.03 28.92
N LEU A 85 -17.54 68.84 28.56
CA LEU A 85 -16.72 67.81 27.93
C LEU A 85 -16.25 68.25 26.52
N SER A 86 -17.02 69.11 25.86
CA SER A 86 -16.63 69.70 24.57
C SER A 86 -15.38 70.57 24.70
N ASP A 87 -15.24 71.33 25.81
CA ASP A 87 -14.06 72.16 26.08
C ASP A 87 -12.78 71.32 26.23
N TRP A 88 -12.90 70.07 26.65
CA TRP A 88 -11.77 69.16 26.81
C TRP A 88 -11.29 68.57 25.47
N MET A 89 -12.10 68.61 24.40
CA MET A 89 -11.80 67.95 23.13
C MET A 89 -10.47 68.39 22.52
N SER A 90 -10.08 69.67 22.66
CA SER A 90 -8.78 70.16 22.18
C SER A 90 -7.60 69.52 22.92
N ASN A 91 -7.71 69.37 24.24
CA ASN A 91 -6.70 68.72 25.07
C ASN A 91 -6.65 67.20 24.80
N LEU A 92 -7.81 66.59 24.54
CA LEU A 92 -7.90 65.17 24.18
C LEU A 92 -7.25 64.91 22.81
N LEU A 93 -7.50 65.79 21.83
CA LEU A 93 -6.88 65.74 20.51
C LEU A 93 -5.35 65.84 20.61
N GLY A 94 -4.85 66.83 21.36
CA GLY A 94 -3.42 67.00 21.60
C GLY A 94 -2.79 65.76 22.23
N SER A 95 -3.40 65.23 23.28
CA SER A 95 -2.93 64.02 23.98
C SER A 95 -2.86 62.80 23.05
N GLN A 96 -3.88 62.58 22.21
CA GLN A 96 -3.90 61.47 21.25
C GLN A 96 -2.82 61.61 20.18
N LEU A 97 -2.66 62.81 19.60
CA LEU A 97 -1.63 63.06 18.60
C LEU A 97 -0.22 62.88 19.16
N THR A 98 0.03 63.21 20.43
CA THR A 98 1.31 62.94 21.10
C THR A 98 1.58 61.44 21.24
N ILE A 99 0.59 60.65 21.68
CA ILE A 99 0.74 59.19 21.84
C ILE A 99 1.07 58.53 20.50
N ILE A 100 0.36 58.91 19.44
CA ILE A 100 0.51 58.32 18.10
C ILE A 100 1.79 58.83 17.40
N GLY A 101 2.08 60.12 17.52
CA GLY A 101 3.18 60.77 16.80
C GLY A 101 4.55 60.53 17.42
N ILE A 102 4.63 60.31 18.74
CA ILE A 102 5.90 60.19 19.46
C ILE A 102 6.04 58.79 20.07
N VAL A 103 5.08 58.38 20.90
CA VAL A 103 5.29 57.22 21.78
C VAL A 103 5.24 55.90 21.02
N PHE A 104 4.28 55.74 20.11
CA PHE A 104 4.14 54.50 19.33
C PHE A 104 5.34 54.26 18.39
N PRO A 105 5.79 55.23 17.56
CA PRO A 105 6.99 55.08 16.74
C PRO A 105 8.25 54.77 17.56
N LEU A 106 8.42 55.42 18.71
CA LEU A 106 9.59 55.22 19.56
C LEU A 106 9.67 53.78 20.11
N VAL A 107 8.57 53.26 20.64
CA VAL A 107 8.53 51.87 21.16
C VAL A 107 8.72 50.85 20.03
N VAL A 108 8.05 51.03 18.89
CA VAL A 108 8.21 50.14 17.73
C VAL A 108 9.63 50.20 17.19
N GLY A 109 10.25 51.38 17.13
CA GLY A 109 11.64 51.58 16.73
C GLY A 109 12.62 50.85 17.65
N LEU A 110 12.46 51.01 18.97
CA LEU A 110 13.29 50.32 19.97
C LEU A 110 13.21 48.80 19.83
N ILE A 111 12.00 48.25 19.75
CA ILE A 111 11.78 46.81 19.57
C ILE A 111 12.39 46.33 18.25
N SER A 112 12.24 47.09 17.17
CA SER A 112 12.79 46.74 15.85
C SER A 112 14.33 46.69 15.84
N VAL A 113 14.99 47.60 16.58
CA VAL A 113 16.45 47.63 16.72
C VAL A 113 16.95 46.47 17.60
N LEU A 114 16.25 46.19 18.72
CA LEU A 114 16.60 45.08 19.61
C LEU A 114 16.58 43.71 18.90
N PHE A 115 15.71 43.54 17.91
CA PHE A 115 15.59 42.29 17.14
C PHE A 115 16.34 42.30 15.79
N GLN A 116 17.18 43.31 15.53
CA GLN A 116 17.83 43.50 14.22
C GLN A 116 18.85 42.40 13.85
N LYS A 117 19.37 41.62 14.82
CA LYS A 117 20.45 40.63 14.64
C LYS A 117 20.02 39.14 14.65
N LYS A 118 18.75 38.79 14.41
CA LYS A 118 18.30 37.37 14.43
C LYS A 118 17.51 37.01 13.16
N SER A 119 17.71 35.85 12.53
CA SER A 119 16.88 35.34 11.41
C SER A 119 15.41 35.23 11.79
N ALA A 120 15.13 34.85 13.03
CA ALA A 120 13.79 34.81 13.60
C ALA A 120 13.13 36.20 13.70
N ARG A 121 13.84 37.29 13.35
CA ARG A 121 13.31 38.67 13.34
C ARG A 121 11.99 38.76 12.60
N ILE A 122 11.88 38.18 11.41
CA ILE A 122 10.66 38.32 10.60
C ILE A 122 9.44 37.76 11.36
N HIS A 123 9.60 36.61 12.02
CA HIS A 123 8.52 35.97 12.77
C HIS A 123 8.28 36.61 14.14
N ILE A 124 9.34 36.98 14.87
CA ILE A 124 9.22 37.71 16.15
C ILE A 124 8.53 39.04 15.93
N GLN A 125 8.96 39.78 14.90
CA GLN A 125 8.40 41.06 14.53
C GLN A 125 6.96 40.90 14.06
N SER A 126 6.64 39.91 13.22
CA SER A 126 5.27 39.65 12.78
C SER A 126 4.34 39.26 13.93
N ALA A 127 4.78 38.35 14.81
CA ALA A 127 4.03 37.93 15.99
C ALA A 127 3.77 39.11 16.94
N TYR A 128 4.81 39.93 17.20
CA TYR A 128 4.69 41.15 18.00
C TYR A 128 3.73 42.15 17.37
N GLN A 129 3.89 42.45 16.08
CA GLN A 129 3.05 43.41 15.35
C GLN A 129 1.57 43.02 15.40
N LEU A 130 1.28 41.73 15.25
CA LEU A 130 -0.07 41.20 15.28
C LEU A 130 -0.69 41.20 16.69
N HIS A 131 0.08 40.77 17.71
CA HIS A 131 -0.41 40.63 19.08
C HIS A 131 -0.46 41.93 19.87
N SER A 132 0.50 42.83 19.65
CA SER A 132 0.52 44.15 20.30
C SER A 132 -0.61 45.06 19.82
N GLY A 133 -1.22 44.72 18.67
CA GLY A 133 -2.30 45.49 18.09
C GLY A 133 -1.87 46.87 17.61
N TYR A 134 -0.56 47.11 17.41
CA TYR A 134 -0.01 48.46 17.21
C TYR A 134 -0.68 49.20 16.02
N MET A 135 -0.91 48.51 14.90
CA MET A 135 -1.59 49.10 13.73
C MET A 135 -3.02 49.50 14.08
N PHE A 136 -3.77 48.62 14.75
CA PHE A 136 -5.15 48.89 15.10
C PHE A 136 -5.27 50.00 16.15
N ALA A 137 -4.45 49.96 17.20
CA ALA A 137 -4.40 50.98 18.24
C ALA A 137 -4.00 52.36 17.67
N GLY A 138 -2.96 52.39 16.82
CA GLY A 138 -2.49 53.64 16.20
C GLY A 138 -3.51 54.23 15.23
N LEU A 139 -4.10 53.41 14.34
CA LEU A 139 -5.11 53.87 13.40
C LEU A 139 -6.44 54.24 14.08
N SER A 140 -6.81 53.56 15.18
CA SER A 140 -7.98 53.93 15.99
C SER A 140 -7.76 55.29 16.67
N GLY A 141 -6.54 55.56 17.15
CA GLY A 141 -6.16 56.87 17.67
C GLY A 141 -6.23 57.97 16.60
N LEU A 142 -5.73 57.69 15.40
CA LEU A 142 -5.75 58.66 14.29
C LEU A 142 -7.17 58.89 13.77
N SER A 143 -7.99 57.83 13.74
CA SER A 143 -9.42 57.92 13.40
C SER A 143 -10.19 58.73 14.43
N LEU A 144 -9.89 58.58 15.73
CA LEU A 144 -10.48 59.39 16.77
C LEU A 144 -10.09 60.87 16.61
N ALA A 145 -8.83 61.18 16.30
CA ALA A 145 -8.40 62.54 16.03
C ALA A 145 -9.18 63.17 14.85
N ALA A 146 -9.35 62.42 13.76
CA ALA A 146 -10.17 62.85 12.63
C ALA A 146 -11.66 63.01 13.00
N PHE A 147 -12.21 62.11 13.82
CA PHE A 147 -13.59 62.22 14.32
C PHE A 147 -13.81 63.46 15.18
N VAL A 148 -12.84 63.79 16.06
CA VAL A 148 -12.85 65.00 16.88
C VAL A 148 -12.80 66.26 16.01
N VAL A 149 -11.95 66.29 14.98
CA VAL A 149 -11.90 67.41 14.01
C VAL A 149 -13.22 67.55 13.25
N LEU A 150 -13.82 66.43 12.84
CA LEU A 150 -15.11 66.42 12.14
C LEU A 150 -16.25 66.90 13.05
N GLY A 151 -16.26 66.52 14.33
CA GLY A 151 -17.14 67.11 15.35
C GLY A 151 -16.88 68.61 15.57
N GLY A 152 -15.62 69.03 15.48
CA GLY A 152 -15.20 70.43 15.46
C GLY A 152 -15.76 71.23 14.28
N MET A 153 -15.96 70.58 13.13
CA MET A 153 -16.58 71.20 11.96
C MET A 153 -18.10 71.24 12.07
N THR A 154 -18.73 70.23 12.70
CA THR A 154 -20.20 70.24 12.92
C THR A 154 -20.64 71.29 13.94
N LEU A 155 -19.73 71.83 14.77
CA LEU A 155 -19.95 73.04 15.57
C LEU A 155 -20.33 74.28 14.73
N SER A 156 -19.97 74.32 13.45
CA SER A 156 -20.36 75.41 12.55
C SER A 156 -21.80 75.29 12.01
N ILE A 157 -22.47 74.13 12.21
CA ILE A 157 -23.76 73.78 11.58
C ILE A 157 -24.81 73.27 12.59
N GLY A 158 -24.40 72.64 13.70
CA GLY A 158 -25.28 71.94 14.65
C GLY A 158 -25.55 72.68 15.97
N ASP A 159 -26.48 72.14 16.77
CA ASP A 159 -26.81 72.68 18.09
C ASP A 159 -25.87 72.17 19.21
N GLY A 160 -25.93 72.79 20.39
CA GLY A 160 -25.07 72.44 21.53
C GLY A 160 -25.28 71.00 22.04
N TYR A 161 -26.43 70.38 21.76
CA TYR A 161 -26.72 69.00 22.13
C TYR A 161 -25.99 68.02 21.22
N LEU A 162 -26.02 68.26 19.90
CA LEU A 162 -25.27 67.48 18.94
C LEU A 162 -23.77 67.55 19.22
N ASN A 163 -23.25 68.74 19.53
CA ASN A 163 -21.84 68.92 19.92
C ASN A 163 -21.49 68.12 21.19
N THR A 164 -22.34 68.16 22.21
CA THR A 164 -22.15 67.34 23.43
C THR A 164 -22.19 65.84 23.11
N SER A 165 -23.03 65.42 22.16
CA SER A 165 -23.14 64.02 21.72
C SER A 165 -21.88 63.53 21.00
N PHE A 166 -21.28 64.37 20.14
CA PHE A 166 -19.97 64.11 19.55
C PHE A 166 -18.88 64.02 20.62
N ALA A 167 -18.86 64.95 21.59
CA ALA A 167 -17.89 64.96 22.67
C ALA A 167 -17.97 63.69 23.54
N VAL A 168 -19.18 63.27 23.94
CA VAL A 168 -19.40 62.06 24.73
C VAL A 168 -18.97 60.81 23.96
N THR A 169 -19.32 60.73 22.67
CA THR A 169 -18.91 59.61 21.80
C THR A 169 -17.39 59.55 21.65
N ALA A 170 -16.74 60.69 21.42
CA ALA A 170 -15.28 60.80 21.33
C ALA A 170 -14.59 60.43 22.66
N PHE A 171 -15.17 60.80 23.80
CA PHE A 171 -14.65 60.44 25.12
C PHE A 171 -14.73 58.94 25.39
N VAL A 172 -15.84 58.28 25.04
CA VAL A 172 -15.96 56.81 25.15
C VAL A 172 -14.96 56.10 24.24
N TRP A 173 -14.80 56.57 23.00
CA TRP A 173 -13.80 56.04 22.08
C TRP A 173 -12.37 56.29 22.61
N MET A 174 -12.12 57.42 23.26
CA MET A 174 -10.84 57.69 23.90
C MET A 174 -10.52 56.69 25.02
N LEU A 175 -11.48 56.38 25.90
CA LEU A 175 -11.29 55.35 26.93
C LEU A 175 -10.92 53.99 26.32
N PHE A 176 -11.58 53.64 25.21
CA PHE A 176 -11.23 52.46 24.43
C PHE A 176 -9.79 52.52 23.89
N ASN A 177 -9.35 53.66 23.34
CA ASN A 177 -7.97 53.85 22.87
C ASN A 177 -6.93 53.80 24.01
N ILE A 178 -7.28 54.24 25.21
CA ILE A 178 -6.41 54.11 26.40
C ILE A 178 -6.20 52.63 26.74
N ILE A 179 -7.27 51.82 26.75
CA ILE A 179 -7.18 50.37 26.99
C ILE A 179 -6.29 49.71 25.92
N LEU A 180 -6.47 50.07 24.64
CA LEU A 180 -5.63 49.57 23.55
C LEU A 180 -4.15 49.98 23.72
N SER A 181 -3.90 51.22 24.15
CA SER A 181 -2.55 51.71 24.41
C SER A 181 -1.89 50.97 25.56
N ILE A 182 -2.59 50.74 26.67
CA ILE A 182 -2.10 49.92 27.79
C ILE A 182 -1.77 48.51 27.33
N TRP A 183 -2.65 47.88 26.54
CA TRP A 183 -2.38 46.56 25.97
C TRP A 183 -1.13 46.54 25.10
N PHE A 184 -0.95 47.55 24.24
CA PHE A 184 0.22 47.71 23.40
C PHE A 184 1.50 47.78 24.25
N PHE A 185 1.57 48.66 25.26
CA PHE A 185 2.75 48.79 26.13
C PHE A 185 3.06 47.51 26.91
N VAL A 186 2.04 46.89 27.52
CA VAL A 186 2.21 45.63 28.26
C VAL A 186 2.72 44.53 27.32
N SER A 187 2.22 44.48 26.10
CA SER A 187 2.69 43.53 25.08
C SER A 187 4.14 43.80 24.68
N SER A 188 4.53 45.06 24.50
CA SER A 188 5.92 45.43 24.17
C SER A 188 6.88 45.06 25.30
N LEU A 189 6.52 45.27 26.57
CA LEU A 189 7.34 44.85 27.72
C LEU A 189 7.43 43.33 27.84
N ASN A 190 6.32 42.62 27.61
CA ASN A 190 6.31 41.15 27.67
C ASN A 190 7.18 40.49 26.60
N VAL A 191 7.40 41.14 25.45
CA VAL A 191 8.28 40.61 24.40
C VAL A 191 9.77 40.71 24.74
N LEU A 192 10.14 41.57 25.70
CA LEU A 192 11.51 41.66 26.21
C LEU A 192 11.89 40.50 27.13
N ASP A 193 10.92 39.89 27.79
CA ASP A 193 11.09 38.68 28.61
C ASP A 193 11.13 37.45 27.70
N GLU A 194 12.23 36.69 27.73
CA GLU A 194 12.45 35.55 26.85
C GLU A 194 11.35 34.48 26.99
N SER A 195 10.91 34.20 28.22
CA SER A 195 9.92 33.15 28.48
C SER A 195 8.54 33.49 27.90
N LYS A 196 8.17 34.78 27.99
CA LYS A 196 6.90 35.29 27.48
C LYS A 196 6.94 35.46 25.97
N ARG A 197 8.09 35.88 25.42
CA ARG A 197 8.35 35.92 23.97
C ARG A 197 8.21 34.55 23.35
N ASP A 198 8.84 33.52 23.93
CA ASP A 198 8.82 32.16 23.38
C ASP A 198 7.38 31.58 23.45
N ARG A 199 6.64 31.88 24.53
CA ARG A 199 5.20 31.55 24.61
C ARG A 199 4.38 32.24 23.52
N LEU A 200 4.62 33.54 23.27
CA LEU A 200 3.94 34.29 22.22
C LEU A 200 4.26 33.72 20.83
N MET A 201 5.52 33.32 20.63
CA MET A 201 5.99 32.70 19.40
C MET A 201 5.27 31.38 19.14
N ASN A 202 5.17 30.50 20.14
CA ASN A 202 4.45 29.24 20.02
C ASN A 202 2.97 29.45 19.70
N LYS A 203 2.33 30.46 20.32
CA LYS A 203 0.95 30.84 19.98
C LYS A 203 0.82 31.29 18.53
N PHE A 204 1.77 32.10 18.06
CA PHE A 204 1.79 32.63 16.70
C PHE A 204 1.99 31.52 15.67
N PHE A 205 3.02 30.68 15.83
CA PHE A 205 3.25 29.54 14.94
C PHE A 205 2.02 28.63 14.87
N LEU A 206 1.45 28.25 16.02
CA LEU A 206 0.26 27.40 16.03
C LEU A 206 -0.94 28.08 15.37
N SER A 207 -1.29 29.30 15.78
CA SER A 207 -2.58 29.91 15.46
C SER A 207 -2.63 30.68 14.14
N GLN A 208 -1.47 31.08 13.58
CA GLN A 208 -1.41 31.88 12.35
C GLN A 208 -0.72 31.15 11.21
N ILE A 209 0.27 30.32 11.51
CA ILE A 209 1.05 29.62 10.48
C ILE A 209 0.47 28.20 10.27
N VAL A 210 0.51 27.37 11.31
CA VAL A 210 0.12 25.95 11.21
C VAL A 210 -1.40 25.79 11.08
N ASP A 211 -2.22 26.52 11.84
CA ASP A 211 -3.69 26.42 11.75
C ASP A 211 -4.22 26.91 10.39
N ASP A 212 -3.60 27.94 9.80
CA ASP A 212 -3.94 28.38 8.44
C ASP A 212 -3.56 27.33 7.40
N TYR A 213 -2.34 26.78 7.49
CA TYR A 213 -1.88 25.72 6.61
C TYR A 213 -2.77 24.47 6.68
N ILE A 214 -2.97 23.91 7.88
CA ILE A 214 -3.76 22.66 8.07
C ILE A 214 -5.21 22.86 7.60
N GLN A 215 -5.83 24.02 7.89
CA GLN A 215 -7.17 24.30 7.39
C GLN A 215 -7.21 24.36 5.85
N LYS A 216 -6.27 25.07 5.23
CA LYS A 216 -6.20 25.19 3.76
C LYS A 216 -5.91 23.84 3.10
N ALA A 217 -4.97 23.07 3.64
CA ALA A 217 -4.61 21.76 3.14
C ALA A 217 -5.78 20.78 3.24
N TYR A 218 -6.49 20.75 4.38
CA TYR A 218 -7.64 19.87 4.56
C TYR A 218 -8.82 20.30 3.66
N ILE A 219 -9.08 21.60 3.50
CA ILE A 219 -10.08 22.10 2.54
C ILE A 219 -9.71 21.64 1.13
N GLN A 220 -8.45 21.77 0.71
CA GLN A 220 -8.03 21.36 -0.63
C GLN A 220 -8.08 19.85 -0.86
N ALA A 221 -7.71 19.04 0.14
CA ALA A 221 -7.87 17.60 0.09
C ALA A 221 -9.34 17.23 -0.19
N TRP A 222 -10.25 17.91 0.50
CA TRP A 222 -11.69 17.73 0.31
C TRP A 222 -12.16 18.16 -1.07
N LEU A 223 -11.71 19.32 -1.55
CA LEU A 223 -12.06 19.86 -2.87
C LEU A 223 -11.48 19.02 -4.02
N ARG A 224 -10.32 18.38 -3.84
CA ARG A 224 -9.70 17.47 -4.82
C ARG A 224 -10.43 16.15 -4.92
N TYR A 225 -10.85 15.58 -3.79
CA TYR A 225 -11.48 14.25 -3.73
C TYR A 225 -12.85 14.27 -3.03
N PRO A 226 -13.81 15.08 -3.51
CA PRO A 226 -15.11 15.21 -2.84
C PRO A 226 -15.89 13.89 -2.82
N GLY A 227 -15.74 13.03 -3.85
CA GLY A 227 -16.36 11.70 -3.88
C GLY A 227 -15.92 10.80 -2.73
N GLY A 228 -14.64 10.85 -2.35
CA GLY A 228 -14.11 10.11 -1.20
C GLY A 228 -14.74 10.53 0.13
N HIS A 229 -14.99 11.83 0.31
CA HIS A 229 -15.59 12.35 1.55
C HIS A 229 -17.12 12.22 1.63
N VAL A 230 -17.81 12.11 0.49
CA VAL A 230 -19.26 11.84 0.45
C VAL A 230 -19.55 10.34 0.71
N GLY A 231 -18.66 9.47 0.26
CA GLY A 231 -18.73 8.01 0.46
C GLY A 231 -19.36 7.27 -0.72
N GLN A 232 -18.79 6.10 -1.05
CA GLN A 232 -19.14 5.34 -2.26
C GLN A 232 -20.61 4.91 -2.31
N ASN A 233 -21.22 4.63 -1.15
CA ASN A 233 -22.57 4.09 -1.03
C ASN A 233 -23.64 5.15 -0.72
N TYR A 234 -23.30 6.45 -0.80
CA TYR A 234 -24.22 7.51 -0.38
C TYR A 234 -25.54 7.53 -1.17
N LEU A 235 -25.52 7.10 -2.44
CA LEU A 235 -26.68 7.16 -3.35
C LEU A 235 -27.38 5.81 -3.56
N GLY A 236 -26.99 4.75 -2.84
CA GLY A 236 -27.61 3.42 -2.91
C GLY A 236 -27.38 2.71 -4.25
N ASN A 237 -28.10 3.15 -5.29
CA ASN A 237 -28.13 2.54 -6.63
C ASN A 237 -27.12 3.18 -7.61
N ILE A 238 -26.41 4.23 -7.19
CA ILE A 238 -25.39 4.91 -7.99
C ILE A 238 -24.07 4.87 -7.22
N LYS A 239 -23.05 4.30 -7.83
CA LYS A 239 -21.70 4.21 -7.23
C LYS A 239 -20.95 5.53 -7.42
N ILE A 240 -20.51 6.13 -6.32
CA ILE A 240 -19.64 7.31 -6.37
C ILE A 240 -18.19 6.85 -6.41
N LEU A 241 -17.50 7.11 -7.52
CA LEU A 241 -16.08 6.81 -7.65
C LEU A 241 -15.23 7.88 -6.93
N PRO A 242 -14.16 7.49 -6.20
CA PRO A 242 -13.38 8.40 -5.37
C PRO A 242 -12.48 9.37 -6.17
N TYR A 243 -12.01 8.96 -7.35
CA TYR A 243 -11.16 9.77 -8.25
C TYR A 243 -11.26 9.28 -9.71
N SER A 244 -10.85 10.11 -10.67
CA SER A 244 -10.79 9.75 -12.11
C SER A 244 -9.39 9.25 -12.46
N ILE A 245 -9.28 8.00 -12.92
CA ILE A 245 -8.07 7.50 -13.62
C ILE A 245 -8.44 7.45 -15.10
N SER A 246 -7.88 8.37 -15.87
CA SER A 246 -8.08 8.49 -17.33
C SER A 246 -9.48 8.92 -17.77
N GLU A 247 -9.53 9.61 -18.90
CA GLU A 247 -10.75 9.83 -19.68
C GLU A 247 -11.30 8.45 -20.07
N LYS A 248 -12.24 7.90 -19.29
CA LYS A 248 -13.08 6.82 -19.80
C LYS A 248 -13.99 7.47 -20.84
N ASP A 249 -13.77 7.15 -22.12
CA ASP A 249 -14.42 7.74 -23.30
C ASP A 249 -15.97 7.71 -23.29
N ASP A 250 -16.60 7.02 -22.33
CA ASP A 250 -18.06 6.80 -22.24
C ASP A 250 -18.81 7.62 -21.17
N MET A 251 -18.19 8.61 -20.51
CA MET A 251 -18.83 9.38 -19.42
C MET A 251 -19.43 10.72 -19.91
N LEU A 252 -20.69 11.01 -19.55
CA LEU A 252 -21.32 12.30 -19.81
C LEU A 252 -20.85 13.37 -18.82
N HIS A 253 -20.44 14.55 -19.32
CA HIS A 253 -19.87 15.62 -18.51
C HIS A 253 -20.82 16.81 -18.30
N VAL A 254 -21.00 17.22 -17.04
CA VAL A 254 -21.64 18.48 -16.67
C VAL A 254 -20.58 19.55 -16.48
N LYS A 255 -20.49 20.49 -17.43
CA LYS A 255 -19.49 21.55 -17.45
C LYS A 255 -20.02 22.93 -17.02
N SER A 256 -19.12 23.81 -16.57
CA SER A 256 -19.35 25.23 -16.28
C SER A 256 -18.20 26.07 -16.81
N ASN A 257 -18.51 27.26 -17.34
CA ASN A 257 -17.49 28.20 -17.76
C ASN A 257 -16.97 28.96 -16.53
N ILE A 258 -15.65 29.13 -16.43
CA ILE A 258 -14.95 29.85 -15.36
C ILE A 258 -13.96 30.84 -15.97
N SER A 259 -13.63 31.91 -15.24
CA SER A 259 -12.63 32.87 -15.72
C SER A 259 -11.25 32.21 -15.80
N LYS A 260 -10.44 32.58 -16.80
CA LYS A 260 -9.06 32.06 -16.95
C LYS A 260 -8.26 32.37 -15.67
N GLY A 261 -7.72 31.33 -15.04
CA GLY A 261 -6.93 31.42 -13.81
C GLY A 261 -7.73 31.29 -12.51
N ASP A 262 -9.06 31.15 -12.57
CA ASP A 262 -9.87 30.84 -11.38
C ASP A 262 -9.74 29.36 -11.01
N VAL A 263 -9.73 29.09 -9.71
CA VAL A 263 -9.75 27.75 -9.10
C VAL A 263 -10.99 27.60 -8.23
N VAL A 264 -11.40 26.36 -7.96
CA VAL A 264 -12.45 26.11 -6.96
C VAL A 264 -11.89 26.36 -5.56
N THR A 265 -12.58 27.22 -4.83
CA THR A 265 -12.19 27.69 -3.49
C THR A 265 -13.07 27.12 -2.39
N ASP A 266 -14.33 26.75 -2.70
CA ASP A 266 -15.26 26.19 -1.71
C ASP A 266 -16.43 25.47 -2.40
N ILE A 267 -17.14 24.62 -1.65
CA ILE A 267 -18.37 23.94 -2.08
C ILE A 267 -19.43 24.04 -0.98
N TYR A 268 -20.66 24.41 -1.35
CA TYR A 268 -21.81 24.41 -0.44
C TYR A 268 -22.40 23.00 -0.32
N ILE A 269 -22.06 22.28 0.76
CA ILE A 269 -22.32 20.84 0.91
C ILE A 269 -23.81 20.53 1.01
N ARG A 270 -24.60 21.31 1.77
CA ARG A 270 -26.05 21.03 1.93
C ARG A 270 -26.82 21.04 0.60
N PRO A 271 -26.79 22.12 -0.19
CA PRO A 271 -27.48 22.12 -1.48
C PRO A 271 -26.85 21.14 -2.46
N PHE A 272 -25.53 20.93 -2.41
CA PHE A 272 -24.84 19.95 -3.25
C PHE A 272 -25.32 18.52 -3.02
N LEU A 273 -25.35 18.05 -1.76
CA LEU A 273 -25.85 16.72 -1.41
C LEU A 273 -27.34 16.55 -1.73
N PHE A 274 -28.14 17.61 -1.56
CA PHE A 274 -29.55 17.60 -1.95
C PHE A 274 -29.73 17.37 -3.45
N LEU A 275 -28.90 18.00 -4.29
CA LEU A 275 -28.93 17.80 -5.75
C LEU A 275 -28.46 16.41 -6.14
N LEU A 276 -27.43 15.85 -5.48
CA LEU A 276 -26.96 14.49 -5.74
C LEU A 276 -28.04 13.44 -5.47
N ARG A 277 -28.84 13.59 -4.40
CA ARG A 277 -29.96 12.67 -4.08
C ARG A 277 -31.08 12.66 -5.12
N ARG A 278 -31.10 13.60 -6.06
CA ARG A 278 -32.09 13.67 -7.14
C ARG A 278 -31.62 13.00 -8.43
N LEU A 279 -30.43 12.40 -8.42
CA LEU A 279 -29.95 11.59 -9.54
C LEU A 279 -30.59 10.19 -9.49
N GLU A 280 -30.97 9.68 -10.65
CA GLU A 280 -31.58 8.35 -10.81
C GLU A 280 -30.78 7.53 -11.82
N ALA A 281 -30.55 6.25 -11.52
CA ALA A 281 -29.95 5.30 -12.44
C ALA A 281 -30.92 4.96 -13.58
N VAL A 282 -30.39 4.56 -14.73
CA VAL A 282 -31.15 3.93 -15.80
C VAL A 282 -31.47 2.49 -15.39
N ASP A 283 -32.72 2.04 -15.57
CA ASP A 283 -33.17 0.73 -15.09
C ASP A 283 -32.35 -0.42 -15.70
N GLY A 284 -31.87 -1.32 -14.84
CA GLY A 284 -31.10 -2.51 -15.25
C GLY A 284 -29.63 -2.27 -15.61
N GLN A 285 -29.08 -1.07 -15.37
CA GLN A 285 -27.67 -0.75 -15.66
C GLN A 285 -26.93 -0.22 -14.42
N ASP A 286 -25.65 -0.60 -14.28
CA ASP A 286 -24.79 -0.07 -13.23
C ASP A 286 -24.47 1.41 -13.50
N ALA A 287 -24.91 2.29 -12.60
CA ALA A 287 -24.72 3.73 -12.69
C ALA A 287 -23.52 4.20 -11.85
N GLU A 288 -22.68 5.02 -12.46
CA GLU A 288 -21.47 5.54 -11.84
C GLU A 288 -21.41 7.06 -11.97
N ILE A 289 -20.94 7.74 -10.91
CA ILE A 289 -20.65 9.18 -10.95
C ILE A 289 -19.26 9.50 -10.42
N ILE A 290 -18.66 10.54 -10.98
CA ILE A 290 -17.39 11.12 -10.54
C ILE A 290 -17.59 12.62 -10.32
N ILE A 291 -17.23 13.10 -9.13
CA ILE A 291 -17.36 14.51 -8.74
C ILE A 291 -15.98 15.16 -8.95
N LEU A 292 -15.83 16.04 -9.95
CA LEU A 292 -14.52 16.55 -10.41
C LEU A 292 -14.32 18.08 -10.38
N PRO A 293 -14.84 18.82 -9.39
CA PRO A 293 -14.78 20.27 -9.37
C PRO A 293 -13.36 20.84 -9.31
N SER A 294 -12.31 20.04 -9.05
CA SER A 294 -10.91 20.51 -9.01
C SER A 294 -9.98 19.84 -10.03
N PHE A 295 -10.40 18.76 -10.69
CA PHE A 295 -9.60 18.02 -11.70
C PHE A 295 -10.02 18.31 -13.14
N GLY A 296 -11.20 18.90 -13.36
CA GLY A 296 -11.75 19.19 -14.68
C GLY A 296 -11.43 20.57 -15.26
N VAL A 297 -10.39 21.27 -14.78
CA VAL A 297 -10.05 22.63 -15.23
C VAL A 297 -9.27 22.54 -16.55
N ARG A 298 -9.93 22.81 -17.68
CA ARG A 298 -9.27 23.01 -18.99
C ARG A 298 -9.57 24.43 -19.47
N SER A 299 -8.55 25.29 -19.52
CA SER A 299 -8.55 26.61 -20.20
C SER A 299 -9.90 27.37 -20.27
N GLY A 300 -10.58 27.56 -19.13
CA GLY A 300 -11.84 28.32 -19.04
C GLY A 300 -13.12 27.48 -18.89
N GLU A 301 -13.01 26.15 -18.97
CA GLU A 301 -14.08 25.20 -18.67
C GLU A 301 -13.75 24.35 -17.43
N LEU A 302 -14.77 24.11 -16.61
CA LEU A 302 -14.71 23.29 -15.40
C LEU A 302 -15.71 22.14 -15.49
N THR A 303 -15.24 20.89 -15.48
CA THR A 303 -16.12 19.72 -15.32
C THR A 303 -16.53 19.57 -13.86
N LEU A 304 -17.82 19.67 -13.56
CA LEU A 304 -18.34 19.59 -12.18
C LEU A 304 -18.64 18.14 -11.77
N LEU A 305 -19.25 17.39 -12.69
CA LEU A 305 -19.68 16.01 -12.48
C LEU A 305 -19.63 15.24 -13.80
N SER A 306 -19.11 14.02 -13.75
CA SER A 306 -19.14 13.04 -14.84
C SER A 306 -20.05 11.89 -14.43
N SER A 307 -20.86 11.36 -15.35
CA SER A 307 -21.81 10.28 -15.05
C SER A 307 -21.95 9.28 -16.18
N ARG A 308 -22.18 8.01 -15.84
CA ARG A 308 -22.51 6.91 -16.75
C ARG A 308 -23.81 6.24 -16.29
N ASN A 309 -24.70 5.93 -17.23
CA ASN A 309 -26.00 5.28 -16.98
C ASN A 309 -26.87 5.99 -15.94
N VAL A 310 -26.79 7.33 -15.87
CA VAL A 310 -27.65 8.20 -15.04
C VAL A 310 -28.64 8.93 -15.94
N LYS A 311 -29.91 9.03 -15.53
CA LYS A 311 -30.95 9.71 -16.31
C LYS A 311 -30.58 11.18 -16.58
N PRO A 312 -30.96 11.76 -17.74
CA PRO A 312 -30.63 13.14 -18.09
C PRO A 312 -31.14 14.15 -17.07
N VAL A 313 -30.28 15.08 -16.65
CA VAL A 313 -30.60 16.13 -15.67
C VAL A 313 -31.14 17.40 -16.32
N SER A 314 -32.15 18.03 -15.68
CA SER A 314 -32.78 19.26 -16.17
C SER A 314 -31.82 20.45 -16.19
N GLY A 315 -32.14 21.46 -17.01
CA GLY A 315 -31.35 22.71 -17.06
C GLY A 315 -31.32 23.45 -15.72
N LEU A 316 -32.43 23.41 -14.97
CA LEU A 316 -32.52 23.98 -13.62
C LEU A 316 -31.59 23.28 -12.63
N TRP A 317 -31.52 21.94 -12.69
CA TRP A 317 -30.59 21.17 -11.85
C TRP A 317 -29.14 21.53 -12.14
N ARG A 318 -28.76 21.61 -13.43
CA ARG A 318 -27.41 22.04 -13.86
C ARG A 318 -27.08 23.45 -13.38
N TRP A 319 -28.04 24.37 -13.45
CA TRP A 319 -27.87 25.74 -12.97
C TRP A 319 -27.68 25.80 -11.45
N LEU A 320 -28.45 25.02 -10.67
CA LEU A 320 -28.31 24.94 -9.21
C LEU A 320 -26.99 24.28 -8.80
N LEU A 321 -26.53 23.25 -9.52
CA LEU A 321 -25.24 22.60 -9.26
C LEU A 321 -24.09 23.59 -9.42
N ARG A 322 -24.11 24.42 -10.47
CA ARG A 322 -23.10 25.48 -10.69
C ARG A 322 -23.03 26.45 -9.51
N ARG A 323 -24.16 26.79 -8.89
CA ARG A 323 -24.20 27.69 -7.72
C ARG A 323 -23.71 27.06 -6.42
N CYS A 324 -23.57 25.74 -6.38
CA CYS A 324 -23.00 25.05 -5.22
C CYS A 324 -21.47 25.15 -5.16
N ILE A 325 -20.80 25.44 -6.29
CA ILE A 325 -19.35 25.48 -6.42
C ILE A 325 -18.89 26.95 -6.46
N VAL A 326 -17.97 27.31 -5.58
CA VAL A 326 -17.44 28.67 -5.46
C VAL A 326 -16.08 28.74 -6.12
N THR A 327 -15.93 29.59 -7.13
CA THR A 327 -14.67 29.83 -7.83
C THR A 327 -14.06 31.17 -7.42
N GLY A 328 -12.74 31.26 -7.48
CA GLY A 328 -12.01 32.49 -7.20
C GLY A 328 -10.55 32.38 -7.59
N ARG A 329 -9.80 33.46 -7.44
CA ARG A 329 -8.36 33.46 -7.71
C ARG A 329 -7.62 32.64 -6.66
N PRO A 330 -6.58 31.88 -7.05
CA PRO A 330 -5.72 31.21 -6.08
C PRO A 330 -5.04 32.25 -5.19
N GLU A 331 -5.06 32.04 -3.87
CA GLU A 331 -4.27 32.85 -2.94
C GLU A 331 -2.78 32.52 -3.10
N ASN A 332 -1.91 33.52 -2.97
CA ASN A 332 -0.47 33.29 -2.81
C ASN A 332 -0.26 32.52 -1.50
N LYS A 333 0.11 31.25 -1.63
CA LYS A 333 0.48 30.41 -0.49
C LYS A 333 1.97 30.53 -0.23
N ARG A 334 2.36 30.44 1.04
CA ARG A 334 3.74 30.06 1.38
C ARG A 334 3.86 28.56 1.17
N ASP A 335 5.00 28.14 0.65
CA ASP A 335 5.28 26.73 0.50
C ASP A 335 5.45 26.08 1.88
N LEU A 336 5.05 24.81 1.99
CA LEU A 336 5.13 24.07 3.25
C LEU A 336 6.57 24.00 3.77
N ASP A 337 7.54 23.87 2.85
CA ASP A 337 8.95 23.77 3.19
C ASP A 337 9.50 25.09 3.76
N ASP A 338 8.99 26.24 3.30
CA ASP A 338 9.35 27.53 3.91
C ASP A 338 8.85 27.60 5.36
N ILE A 339 7.61 27.12 5.59
CA ILE A 339 7.01 27.09 6.92
C ILE A 339 7.79 26.19 7.87
N THR A 340 8.24 25.01 7.43
CA THR A 340 8.99 24.09 8.28
C THR A 340 10.44 24.54 8.46
N PHE A 341 11.06 25.17 7.45
CA PHE A 341 12.40 25.77 7.55
C PHE A 341 12.46 26.87 8.62
N ASP A 342 11.41 27.67 8.76
CA ASP A 342 11.32 28.75 9.75
C ASP A 342 11.56 28.28 11.19
N PHE A 343 11.30 27.01 11.51
CA PHE A 343 11.58 26.44 12.82
C PHE A 343 13.08 26.29 13.11
N PHE A 344 13.88 26.08 12.07
CA PHE A 344 15.33 25.83 12.17
C PHE A 344 16.16 27.11 12.07
N GLY A 345 15.56 28.24 11.68
CA GLY A 345 16.29 29.50 11.39
C GLY A 345 17.25 29.96 12.50
N GLU A 346 16.82 29.98 13.76
CA GLU A 346 17.70 30.40 14.87
C GLU A 346 18.88 29.43 15.07
N ALA A 347 18.68 28.13 14.84
CA ALA A 347 19.75 27.15 14.92
C ALA A 347 20.71 27.26 13.73
N TYR A 348 20.21 27.54 12.52
CA TYR A 348 21.04 27.79 11.34
C TYR A 348 21.92 29.02 11.47
N ASP A 349 21.37 30.13 11.96
CA ASP A 349 22.17 31.34 12.22
C ASP A 349 23.27 31.07 13.23
N ALA A 350 22.94 30.42 14.35
CA ALA A 350 23.91 30.15 15.41
C ALA A 350 25.02 29.19 14.94
N LEU A 351 24.69 28.28 14.02
CA LEU A 351 25.66 27.41 13.36
C LEU A 351 26.61 28.23 12.47
N ASN A 352 26.08 29.16 11.67
CA ASN A 352 26.85 30.04 10.80
C ASN A 352 27.75 31.01 11.59
N ASP A 353 27.22 31.56 12.69
CA ASP A 353 27.93 32.46 13.61
C ASP A 353 28.95 31.73 14.49
N LYS A 354 29.01 30.39 14.41
CA LYS A 354 29.89 29.52 15.22
C LYS A 354 29.75 29.77 16.73
N ASN A 355 28.51 29.95 17.20
CA ASN A 355 28.22 30.14 18.63
C ASN A 355 27.41 28.97 19.22
N ILE A 356 28.11 28.04 19.87
CA ILE A 356 27.53 26.82 20.44
C ILE A 356 26.47 27.09 21.53
N SER A 357 26.62 28.17 22.31
CA SER A 357 25.68 28.49 23.39
C SER A 357 24.31 28.92 22.84
N VAL A 358 24.33 29.77 21.82
CA VAL A 358 23.13 30.22 21.11
C VAL A 358 22.53 29.06 20.32
N PHE A 359 23.39 28.21 19.73
CA PHE A 359 22.96 27.02 19.00
C PHE A 359 22.16 26.05 19.90
N ARG A 360 22.68 25.70 21.08
CA ARG A 360 21.96 24.85 22.05
C ARG A 360 20.59 25.41 22.41
N THR A 361 20.54 26.72 22.66
CA THR A 361 19.27 27.43 22.96
C THR A 361 18.30 27.36 21.77
N GLY A 362 18.80 27.53 20.53
CA GLY A 362 18.01 27.40 19.32
C GLY A 362 17.44 25.99 19.13
N ILE A 363 18.24 24.95 19.39
CA ILE A 363 17.82 23.54 19.33
C ILE A 363 16.74 23.22 20.38
N GLU A 364 16.90 23.73 21.61
CA GLU A 364 15.90 23.57 22.66
C GLU A 364 14.57 24.22 22.27
N ARG A 365 14.60 25.46 21.78
CA ARG A 365 13.41 26.18 21.30
C ARG A 365 12.75 25.49 20.12
N LEU A 366 13.52 25.04 19.13
CA LEU A 366 13.03 24.23 18.00
C LEU A 366 12.26 23.01 18.51
N THR A 367 12.90 22.24 19.39
CA THR A 367 12.33 21.01 19.96
C THR A 367 11.04 21.31 20.73
N ASP A 368 11.04 22.35 21.57
CA ASP A 368 9.87 22.73 22.39
C ASP A 368 8.71 23.26 21.55
N THR A 369 9.00 24.07 20.53
CA THR A 369 8.01 24.64 19.62
C THR A 369 7.32 23.54 18.83
N TYR A 370 8.09 22.69 18.15
CA TYR A 370 7.53 21.61 17.34
C TYR A 370 6.77 20.59 18.20
N THR A 371 7.31 20.21 19.35
CA THR A 371 6.61 19.30 20.29
C THR A 371 5.27 19.89 20.73
N SER A 372 5.25 21.17 21.12
CA SER A 372 4.04 21.84 21.60
C SER A 372 2.97 21.91 20.50
N ILE A 373 3.38 22.13 19.26
CA ILE A 373 2.49 22.12 18.09
C ILE A 373 1.98 20.70 17.83
N LYS A 374 2.86 19.69 17.75
CA LYS A 374 2.46 18.29 17.49
C LYS A 374 1.47 17.79 18.54
N ARG A 375 1.67 18.09 19.82
CA ARG A 375 0.70 17.79 20.89
C ARG A 375 -0.63 18.47 20.71
N SER A 376 -0.65 19.70 20.19
CA SER A 376 -1.88 20.48 20.03
C SER A 376 -2.78 20.00 18.90
N TYR A 377 -2.28 19.18 17.97
CA TYR A 377 -3.05 18.62 16.86
C TYR A 377 -3.44 17.15 17.04
N ASN A 378 -3.11 16.57 18.19
CA ASN A 378 -3.64 15.28 18.61
C ASN A 378 -5.13 15.41 18.97
N TYR A 379 -5.97 14.55 18.40
CA TYR A 379 -7.42 14.60 18.61
C TYR A 379 -8.03 13.28 19.14
N GLU A 380 -7.35 12.15 18.96
CA GLU A 380 -7.74 10.82 19.46
C GLU A 380 -6.47 10.01 19.78
N VAL A 381 -6.64 8.84 20.40
CA VAL A 381 -5.53 7.90 20.61
C VAL A 381 -4.91 7.58 19.24
N ASP A 382 -3.61 7.83 19.12
CA ASP A 382 -2.80 7.59 17.92
C ASP A 382 -3.22 8.32 16.65
N LYS A 383 -3.98 9.42 16.75
CA LYS A 383 -4.36 10.25 15.60
C LYS A 383 -3.92 11.70 15.72
N ASN A 384 -3.34 12.21 14.64
CA ASN A 384 -2.78 13.56 14.60
C ASN A 384 -2.94 14.19 13.22
N TYR A 385 -3.53 15.38 13.18
CA TYR A 385 -3.73 16.08 11.91
C TYR A 385 -2.43 16.45 11.19
N LEU A 386 -1.30 16.59 11.90
CA LEU A 386 0.00 16.88 11.26
C LEU A 386 0.56 15.69 10.47
N ASP A 387 0.15 14.47 10.80
CA ASP A 387 0.58 13.22 10.19
C ASP A 387 -0.42 12.70 9.14
N GLU A 388 -1.65 13.20 9.14
CA GLU A 388 -2.74 12.72 8.27
C GLU A 388 -3.10 13.69 7.15
N VAL A 389 -3.08 15.01 7.42
CA VAL A 389 -3.56 16.01 6.47
C VAL A 389 -2.50 16.29 5.41
N LYS A 390 -2.88 16.06 4.15
CA LYS A 390 -2.08 16.37 2.96
C LYS A 390 -2.96 16.98 1.88
N GLU A 391 -2.43 17.93 1.11
CA GLU A 391 -3.20 18.62 0.05
C GLU A 391 -3.66 17.68 -1.08
N SER A 392 -2.93 16.58 -1.30
CA SER A 392 -3.19 15.55 -2.31
C SER A 392 -2.56 14.21 -1.95
N GLY A 393 -2.89 13.15 -2.69
CA GLY A 393 -2.26 11.82 -2.52
C GLY A 393 -0.74 11.83 -2.54
N PHE A 394 -0.12 12.72 -3.35
CA PHE A 394 1.32 12.81 -3.58
C PHE A 394 2.04 13.89 -2.75
N SER A 395 1.33 14.75 -2.04
CA SER A 395 1.96 15.81 -1.23
C SER A 395 2.38 15.28 0.14
N HIS A 396 3.46 15.85 0.68
CA HIS A 396 3.93 15.59 2.03
C HIS A 396 2.97 16.11 3.10
N THR A 397 2.93 15.42 4.24
CA THR A 397 2.27 15.92 5.45
C THR A 397 3.15 16.98 6.12
N PHE A 398 2.60 17.71 7.10
CA PHE A 398 3.38 18.70 7.85
C PHE A 398 4.55 18.05 8.59
N SER A 399 4.32 16.88 9.21
CA SER A 399 5.37 16.13 9.88
C SER A 399 6.42 15.59 8.89
N ASP A 400 6.02 15.10 7.71
CA ASP A 400 6.98 14.66 6.68
C ASP A 400 7.92 15.80 6.24
N SER A 401 7.37 17.00 5.98
CA SER A 401 8.18 18.17 5.63
C SER A 401 9.13 18.58 6.77
N PHE A 402 8.67 18.52 8.03
CA PHE A 402 9.57 18.74 9.17
C PHE A 402 10.73 17.73 9.21
N HIS A 403 10.45 16.44 9.01
CA HIS A 403 11.48 15.39 8.98
C HIS A 403 12.42 15.51 7.75
N TYR A 404 11.93 16.09 6.67
CA TYR A 404 12.73 16.42 5.49
C TYR A 404 13.70 17.58 5.76
N GLU A 405 13.21 18.69 6.33
CA GLU A 405 14.06 19.82 6.75
C GLU A 405 15.05 19.41 7.84
N LEU A 406 14.65 18.56 8.78
CA LEU A 406 15.54 17.99 9.80
C LEU A 406 16.72 17.23 9.17
N ARG A 407 16.49 16.49 8.07
CA ARG A 407 17.56 15.81 7.33
C ARG A 407 18.53 16.82 6.69
N LYS A 408 18.02 17.89 6.09
CA LYS A 408 18.87 18.98 5.54
C LYS A 408 19.70 19.62 6.64
N PHE A 409 19.10 19.86 7.80
CA PHE A 409 19.77 20.41 8.96
C PHE A 409 20.92 19.51 9.46
N PHE A 410 20.75 18.18 9.46
CA PHE A 410 21.83 17.25 9.77
C PHE A 410 23.00 17.34 8.78
N ARG A 411 22.71 17.49 7.47
CA ARG A 411 23.75 17.64 6.43
C ARG A 411 24.54 18.94 6.55
N GLU A 412 23.94 20.00 7.04
CA GLU A 412 24.66 21.25 7.30
C GLU A 412 25.43 21.21 8.63
N SER A 413 24.82 20.69 9.69
CA SER A 413 25.48 20.57 11.00
C SER A 413 26.66 19.60 11.00
N VAL A 414 26.64 18.53 10.19
CA VAL A 414 27.78 17.59 10.12
C VAL A 414 29.03 18.27 9.56
N LYS A 415 28.91 19.29 8.70
CA LYS A 415 30.09 20.03 8.19
C LYS A 415 30.83 20.76 9.31
N SER A 416 30.18 21.03 10.45
CA SER A 416 30.84 21.65 11.59
C SER A 416 31.92 20.77 12.19
N THR A 417 31.88 19.45 11.99
CA THR A 417 32.83 18.49 12.61
C THR A 417 34.26 18.74 12.17
N GLU A 418 34.47 19.46 11.05
CA GLU A 418 35.78 19.95 10.62
C GLU A 418 36.47 20.81 11.68
N TYR A 419 35.70 21.56 12.48
CA TYR A 419 36.22 22.45 13.53
C TYR A 419 35.64 22.19 14.93
N SER A 420 34.46 21.57 15.05
CA SER A 420 33.83 21.19 16.31
C SER A 420 32.73 20.13 16.14
N GLY A 421 32.83 19.01 16.86
CA GLY A 421 31.79 17.97 16.91
C GLY A 421 30.55 18.34 17.74
N GLU A 422 30.59 19.42 18.52
CA GLU A 422 29.54 19.78 19.48
C GLU A 422 28.20 20.13 18.81
N TYR A 423 28.21 20.82 17.66
CA TYR A 423 26.98 21.21 16.96
C TYR A 423 26.24 19.98 16.40
N PHE A 424 26.97 19.06 15.77
CA PHE A 424 26.39 17.82 15.29
C PHE A 424 25.88 16.94 16.44
N ARG A 425 26.62 16.90 17.56
CA ARG A 425 26.21 16.19 18.78
C ARG A 425 24.89 16.71 19.36
N GLU A 426 24.64 18.00 19.33
CA GLU A 426 23.35 18.56 19.76
C GLU A 426 22.24 18.30 18.75
N SER A 427 22.58 18.28 17.46
CA SER A 427 21.63 18.02 16.37
C SER A 427 21.14 16.57 16.39
N MET A 428 22.03 15.59 16.59
CA MET A 428 21.66 14.16 16.65
C MET A 428 20.68 13.83 17.79
N LEU A 429 20.58 14.69 18.81
CA LEU A 429 19.67 14.50 19.95
C LEU A 429 18.23 14.93 19.63
N ILE A 430 18.00 15.72 18.57
CA ILE A 430 16.67 16.26 18.23
C ILE A 430 15.60 15.15 18.15
N PRO A 431 15.77 14.05 17.39
CA PRO A 431 14.71 13.07 17.22
C PRO A 431 14.23 12.46 18.54
N LEU A 432 15.18 12.10 19.41
CA LEU A 432 14.89 11.51 20.72
C LEU A 432 14.28 12.54 21.68
N ARG A 433 14.80 13.78 21.70
CA ARG A 433 14.27 14.86 22.53
C ARG A 433 12.82 15.17 22.15
N VAL A 434 12.50 15.29 20.86
CA VAL A 434 11.12 15.53 20.41
C VAL A 434 10.23 14.35 20.76
N TYR A 435 10.63 13.11 20.45
CA TYR A 435 9.82 11.93 20.75
C TYR A 435 9.49 11.81 22.26
N ARG A 436 10.50 11.94 23.14
CA ARG A 436 10.26 11.92 24.59
C ARG A 436 9.38 13.06 25.05
N LYS A 437 9.61 14.27 24.54
CA LYS A 437 8.83 15.44 24.90
C LYS A 437 7.43 15.41 24.30
N THR A 438 7.12 14.67 23.24
CA THR A 438 5.73 14.52 22.76
C THR A 438 4.91 13.61 23.67
N GLN A 439 5.55 12.67 24.39
CA GLN A 439 4.89 11.60 25.15
C GLN A 439 3.95 10.76 24.27
N SER A 440 4.26 10.64 22.98
CA SER A 440 3.45 9.87 22.05
C SER A 440 3.61 8.37 22.30
N THR A 441 2.50 7.65 22.22
CA THR A 441 2.44 6.18 22.16
C THR A 441 2.16 5.69 20.74
N CYS A 442 2.09 6.59 19.76
CA CYS A 442 1.77 6.22 18.39
C CYS A 442 2.96 5.53 17.71
N PHE A 443 2.71 4.39 17.05
CA PHE A 443 3.74 3.70 16.26
C PHE A 443 4.25 4.56 15.09
N THR A 444 3.40 5.38 14.48
CA THR A 444 3.79 6.30 13.39
C THR A 444 4.84 7.30 13.85
N ASP A 445 4.66 7.89 15.05
CA ASP A 445 5.65 8.82 15.62
C ASP A 445 6.97 8.11 15.89
N PHE A 446 6.92 6.93 16.52
CA PHE A 446 8.12 6.12 16.75
C PHE A 446 8.88 5.86 15.44
N ARG A 447 8.16 5.45 14.38
CA ARG A 447 8.70 5.18 13.05
C ARG A 447 9.39 6.41 12.46
N GLN A 448 8.72 7.56 12.43
CA GLN A 448 9.24 8.80 11.84
C GLN A 448 10.52 9.30 12.55
N PHE A 449 10.53 9.31 13.89
CA PHE A 449 11.69 9.79 14.65
C PHE A 449 12.84 8.78 14.66
N LEU A 450 12.58 7.48 14.72
CA LEU A 450 13.64 6.48 14.60
C LEU A 450 14.28 6.53 13.21
N LEU A 451 13.48 6.68 12.14
CA LEU A 451 14.00 6.87 10.79
C LEU A 451 14.81 8.17 10.66
N SER A 452 14.40 9.24 11.37
CA SER A 452 15.17 10.48 11.43
C SER A 452 16.53 10.27 12.10
N LEU A 453 16.60 9.45 13.16
CA LEU A 453 17.87 9.07 13.78
C LEU A 453 18.71 8.21 12.83
N PHE A 454 18.12 7.22 12.15
CA PHE A 454 18.82 6.44 11.13
C PHE A 454 19.45 7.34 10.05
N ARG A 455 18.75 8.40 9.62
CA ARG A 455 19.30 9.40 8.69
C ARG A 455 20.50 10.16 9.25
N VAL A 456 20.58 10.37 10.57
CA VAL A 456 21.79 10.96 11.21
C VAL A 456 22.99 10.04 10.98
N TRP A 457 22.84 8.73 11.16
CA TRP A 457 23.90 7.74 10.90
C TRP A 457 24.37 7.76 9.45
N HIS A 458 23.40 7.78 8.53
CA HIS A 458 23.70 7.89 7.11
C HIS A 458 24.51 9.16 6.80
N VAL A 459 24.06 10.32 7.29
CA VAL A 459 24.75 11.61 7.06
C VAL A 459 26.15 11.63 7.65
N LEU A 460 26.36 11.04 8.83
CA LEU A 460 27.68 10.96 9.47
C LEU A 460 28.67 10.12 8.64
N ASN A 461 28.22 8.99 8.09
CA ASN A 461 29.05 8.13 7.24
C ASN A 461 29.28 8.74 5.84
N GLU A 462 28.23 9.31 5.24
CA GLU A 462 28.29 10.03 3.94
C GLU A 462 29.31 11.19 3.99
N TRP A 463 29.33 11.95 5.10
CA TRP A 463 30.29 13.04 5.28
C TRP A 463 31.75 12.56 5.29
N LYS A 464 32.07 11.48 6.01
CA LYS A 464 33.44 10.92 6.02
C LYS A 464 33.87 10.45 4.62
N ALA A 465 32.98 9.77 3.90
CA ALA A 465 33.25 9.31 2.54
C ALA A 465 33.46 10.47 1.55
N GLY A 466 32.66 11.54 1.67
CA GLY A 466 32.69 12.70 0.78
C GLY A 466 33.97 13.55 0.83
N LEU A 467 34.83 13.37 1.84
CA LEU A 467 36.08 14.12 1.96
C LEU A 467 37.19 13.63 1.02
N GLY A 468 37.06 12.44 0.42
CA GLY A 468 37.98 11.94 -0.62
C GLY A 468 39.42 11.66 -0.17
N GLY A 469 39.75 11.87 1.11
CA GLY A 469 41.07 11.67 1.72
C GLY A 469 40.97 11.31 3.21
N PRO A 470 42.07 10.84 3.83
CA PRO A 470 42.07 10.47 5.24
C PRO A 470 41.83 11.70 6.13
N LEU A 471 41.02 11.53 7.19
CA LEU A 471 40.81 12.55 8.21
C LEU A 471 42.12 12.86 8.94
N SER A 472 42.31 14.11 9.37
CA SER A 472 43.36 14.42 10.34
C SER A 472 43.10 13.69 11.66
N ALA A 473 44.15 13.45 12.46
CA ALA A 473 44.02 12.70 13.72
C ALA A 473 42.94 13.30 14.67
N SER A 474 42.83 14.63 14.74
CA SER A 474 41.82 15.32 15.54
C SER A 474 40.39 15.11 14.99
N GLN A 475 40.23 15.14 13.66
CA GLN A 475 38.94 14.89 13.01
C GLN A 475 38.51 13.43 13.17
N GLU A 476 39.44 12.47 13.07
CA GLU A 476 39.14 11.05 13.28
C GLU A 476 38.71 10.79 14.73
N LEU A 477 39.39 11.37 15.73
CA LEU A 477 38.97 11.29 17.13
C LEU A 477 37.57 11.88 17.36
N THR A 478 37.28 13.03 16.75
CA THR A 478 35.97 13.68 16.81
C THR A 478 34.90 12.79 16.18
N HIS A 479 35.18 12.22 15.01
CA HIS A 479 34.29 11.30 14.31
C HIS A 479 33.98 10.05 15.13
N GLN A 480 35.00 9.41 15.71
CA GLN A 480 34.82 8.25 16.59
C GLN A 480 34.00 8.57 17.84
N ALA A 481 34.21 9.75 18.45
CA ALA A 481 33.40 10.19 19.59
C ALA A 481 31.92 10.37 19.20
N LEU A 482 31.64 10.89 18.00
CA LEU A 482 30.29 11.02 17.47
C LEU A 482 29.65 9.68 17.15
N ILE A 483 30.41 8.72 16.60
CA ILE A 483 29.94 7.34 16.40
C ILE A 483 29.50 6.73 17.74
N ARG A 484 30.35 6.77 18.77
CA ARG A 484 30.01 6.24 20.10
C ARG A 484 28.78 6.93 20.69
N GLY A 485 28.69 8.25 20.55
CA GLY A 485 27.54 9.04 20.97
C GLY A 485 26.25 8.63 20.26
N TYR A 486 26.32 8.39 18.94
CA TYR A 486 25.20 7.90 18.15
C TYR A 486 24.75 6.51 18.60
N ILE A 487 25.69 5.57 18.79
CA ILE A 487 25.38 4.20 19.19
C ILE A 487 24.66 4.19 20.54
N GLY A 488 25.16 4.95 21.52
CA GLY A 488 24.47 5.09 22.80
C GLY A 488 23.06 5.69 22.68
N LEU A 489 22.82 6.57 21.70
CA LEU A 489 21.47 7.06 21.42
C LEU A 489 20.59 5.98 20.80
N TRP A 490 21.10 5.25 19.80
CA TRP A 490 20.39 4.17 19.12
C TRP A 490 19.96 3.08 20.09
N GLU A 491 20.88 2.56 20.89
CA GLU A 491 20.60 1.58 21.95
C GLU A 491 19.60 2.14 22.98
N GLY A 492 19.63 3.45 23.23
CA GLY A 492 18.64 4.14 24.06
C GLY A 492 17.19 3.97 23.57
N TRP A 493 16.95 3.76 22.26
CA TRP A 493 15.62 3.55 21.69
C TRP A 493 15.06 2.15 21.93
N SER A 494 15.90 1.11 22.10
CA SER A 494 15.43 -0.24 22.43
C SER A 494 15.01 -0.39 23.89
N MET A 495 15.38 0.57 24.76
CA MET A 495 15.02 0.55 26.17
C MET A 495 13.51 0.59 26.39
N THR A 496 13.06 -0.18 27.38
CA THR A 496 11.63 -0.37 27.75
C THR A 496 10.86 0.92 28.05
N THR A 497 11.54 2.03 28.34
CA THR A 497 10.92 3.35 28.53
C THR A 497 10.41 3.96 27.23
N ILE A 498 10.87 3.50 26.07
CA ILE A 498 10.53 4.00 24.73
C ILE A 498 9.71 2.96 23.95
N THR A 499 10.17 1.71 23.94
CA THR A 499 9.50 0.60 23.25
C THR A 499 8.34 0.01 24.06
N GLY A 500 8.25 0.30 25.36
CA GLY A 500 7.32 -0.36 26.27
C GLY A 500 7.89 -1.68 26.82
N LYS A 501 7.18 -2.32 27.76
CA LYS A 501 7.58 -3.66 28.21
C LYS A 501 7.38 -4.66 27.06
N PRO A 502 8.37 -5.53 26.76
CA PRO A 502 8.20 -6.62 25.81
C PRO A 502 6.94 -7.42 26.15
N GLY A 503 6.04 -7.62 25.18
CA GLY A 503 4.77 -8.33 25.39
C GLY A 503 3.51 -7.47 25.40
N SER A 504 3.65 -6.14 25.46
CA SER A 504 2.52 -5.22 25.18
C SER A 504 2.25 -5.13 23.68
N GLU A 505 0.98 -5.00 23.27
CA GLU A 505 0.56 -4.98 21.85
C GLU A 505 1.33 -3.90 21.04
N ASP A 506 1.55 -2.72 21.62
CA ASP A 506 2.26 -1.62 20.96
C ASP A 506 3.80 -1.81 20.92
N SER A 507 4.37 -2.66 21.79
CA SER A 507 5.83 -2.83 21.89
C SER A 507 6.41 -3.71 20.80
N THR A 508 5.67 -4.71 20.36
CA THR A 508 6.16 -5.70 19.39
C THR A 508 6.46 -5.05 18.05
N GLY A 509 5.55 -4.20 17.55
CA GLY A 509 5.76 -3.46 16.31
C GLY A 509 6.98 -2.52 16.37
N ARG A 510 7.17 -1.82 17.50
CA ARG A 510 8.33 -0.93 17.73
C ARG A 510 9.64 -1.68 17.78
N LEU A 511 9.69 -2.79 18.52
CA LEU A 511 10.88 -3.64 18.61
C LEU A 511 11.23 -4.24 17.25
N MET A 512 10.24 -4.74 16.49
CA MET A 512 10.48 -5.28 15.16
C MET A 512 11.01 -4.21 14.20
N TYR A 513 10.38 -3.03 14.18
CA TYR A 513 10.86 -1.91 13.38
C TYR A 513 12.27 -1.47 13.78
N HIS A 514 12.58 -1.45 15.07
CA HIS A 514 13.93 -1.15 15.57
C HIS A 514 14.96 -2.18 15.14
N LEU A 515 14.63 -3.47 15.21
CA LEU A 515 15.49 -4.58 14.79
C LEU A 515 15.84 -4.49 13.29
N HIS A 516 14.84 -4.34 12.42
CA HIS A 516 15.07 -4.17 10.98
C HIS A 516 16.01 -2.99 10.68
N ASN A 517 15.79 -1.83 11.31
CA ASN A 517 16.66 -0.67 11.09
C ASN A 517 18.04 -0.81 11.74
N THR A 518 18.18 -1.63 12.79
CA THR A 518 19.48 -1.93 13.39
C THR A 518 20.35 -2.71 12.42
N ALA A 519 19.79 -3.73 11.76
CA ALA A 519 20.49 -4.47 10.71
C ALA A 519 20.94 -3.54 9.56
N ARG A 520 20.05 -2.61 9.15
CA ARG A 520 20.32 -1.62 8.09
C ARG A 520 21.46 -0.64 8.42
N LEU A 521 21.88 -0.47 9.69
CA LEU A 521 22.98 0.45 10.05
C LEU A 521 24.32 0.03 9.42
N LEU A 522 24.48 -1.25 9.10
CA LEU A 522 25.69 -1.76 8.45
C LEU A 522 25.89 -1.17 7.05
N ILE A 523 24.81 -1.03 6.26
CA ILE A 523 24.92 -0.66 4.83
C ILE A 523 25.56 0.71 4.63
N PRO A 524 25.07 1.82 5.25
CA PRO A 524 25.73 3.12 5.09
C PRO A 524 27.20 3.13 5.54
N SER A 525 27.57 2.27 6.50
CA SER A 525 28.94 2.17 7.01
C SER A 525 29.88 1.46 6.03
N VAL A 526 29.38 0.40 5.38
CA VAL A 526 30.12 -0.37 4.36
C VAL A 526 30.25 0.44 3.07
N VAL A 527 29.16 1.08 2.60
CA VAL A 527 29.17 1.96 1.43
C VAL A 527 30.16 3.12 1.60
N ALA A 528 30.29 3.65 2.82
CA ALA A 528 31.23 4.71 3.14
C ALA A 528 32.68 4.23 3.39
N ASP A 529 32.96 2.93 3.26
CA ASP A 529 34.24 2.30 3.56
C ASP A 529 34.82 2.69 4.95
N ASN A 530 33.95 2.76 5.96
CA ASN A 530 34.30 3.23 7.30
C ASN A 530 34.37 2.09 8.33
N ALA A 531 35.57 1.53 8.50
CA ALA A 531 35.85 0.40 9.40
C ALA A 531 35.35 0.60 10.85
N SER A 532 35.51 1.79 11.43
CA SER A 532 35.04 2.06 12.80
C SER A 532 33.51 1.98 12.91
N SER A 533 32.78 2.59 11.98
CA SER A 533 31.32 2.55 11.97
C SER A 533 30.79 1.14 11.75
N VAL A 534 31.45 0.36 10.87
CA VAL A 534 31.08 -1.04 10.60
C VAL A 534 31.17 -1.88 11.87
N ARG A 535 32.28 -1.80 12.61
CA ARG A 535 32.48 -2.55 13.86
C ARG A 535 31.41 -2.24 14.89
N TYR A 536 31.10 -0.95 15.11
CA TYR A 536 30.05 -0.57 16.05
C TYR A 536 28.64 -0.97 15.58
N ALA A 537 28.31 -0.81 14.28
CA ALA A 537 27.02 -1.24 13.76
C ALA A 537 26.82 -2.76 13.85
N HIS A 538 27.90 -3.52 13.60
CA HIS A 538 27.95 -4.97 13.80
C HIS A 538 27.65 -5.34 15.25
N ASP A 539 28.38 -4.77 16.20
CA ASP A 539 28.26 -5.13 17.62
C ASP A 539 26.87 -4.78 18.17
N VAL A 540 26.27 -3.65 17.75
CA VAL A 540 24.89 -3.30 18.12
C VAL A 540 23.88 -4.32 17.61
N LEU A 541 24.06 -4.83 16.39
CA LEU A 541 23.17 -5.88 15.86
C LEU A 541 23.30 -7.16 16.70
N CYS A 542 24.52 -7.61 16.98
CA CYS A 542 24.77 -8.83 17.77
C CYS A 542 24.26 -8.70 19.22
N LEU A 543 24.36 -7.52 19.82
CA LEU A 543 23.90 -7.22 21.19
C LEU A 543 22.41 -6.86 21.29
N TRP A 544 21.70 -6.71 20.17
CA TRP A 544 20.34 -6.17 20.14
C TRP A 544 19.37 -6.94 21.06
N PHE A 545 19.48 -8.27 21.08
CA PHE A 545 18.64 -9.14 21.91
C PHE A 545 18.87 -8.91 23.40
N ASN A 546 20.14 -8.88 23.82
CA ASN A 546 20.57 -8.61 25.19
C ASN A 546 20.11 -7.20 25.65
N GLN A 547 20.30 -6.19 24.80
CA GLN A 547 19.94 -4.80 25.10
C GLN A 547 18.43 -4.58 25.24
N SER A 548 17.63 -5.35 24.49
CA SER A 548 16.17 -5.34 24.59
C SER A 548 15.65 -6.02 25.86
N ARG A 549 16.54 -6.62 26.67
CA ARG A 549 16.25 -7.25 27.98
C ARG A 549 15.21 -8.38 27.91
N PHE A 550 15.26 -9.18 26.85
CA PHE A 550 14.46 -10.39 26.78
C PHE A 550 14.89 -11.40 27.84
N THR A 551 13.92 -12.07 28.46
CA THR A 551 14.18 -13.16 29.40
C THR A 551 14.35 -14.45 28.61
N ARG A 552 15.37 -15.25 28.93
CA ARG A 552 15.57 -16.55 28.29
C ARG A 552 14.65 -17.61 28.91
N TYR A 553 14.03 -18.42 28.05
CA TYR A 553 12.99 -19.38 28.42
C TYR A 553 13.37 -20.80 28.01
N TRP A 554 14.28 -21.41 28.78
CA TRP A 554 14.89 -22.71 28.45
C TRP A 554 13.90 -23.87 28.34
N GLU A 555 12.85 -23.89 29.16
CA GLU A 555 11.85 -24.97 29.13
C GLU A 555 11.04 -24.93 27.84
N GLU A 556 10.55 -23.75 27.46
CA GLU A 556 9.81 -23.53 26.23
C GLU A 556 10.71 -23.66 24.98
N GLU A 557 11.97 -23.19 25.04
CA GLU A 557 12.97 -23.39 23.98
C GLU A 557 13.18 -24.88 23.66
N TYR A 558 13.15 -25.76 24.67
CA TYR A 558 13.35 -27.20 24.49
C TYR A 558 12.07 -27.95 24.14
N ARG A 559 10.93 -27.60 24.75
CA ARG A 559 9.67 -28.35 24.59
C ARG A 559 8.91 -28.03 23.31
N TRP A 560 9.08 -26.84 22.75
CA TRP A 560 8.39 -26.43 21.52
C TRP A 560 9.27 -26.71 20.30
N HIS A 561 8.69 -26.62 19.10
CA HIS A 561 9.44 -26.40 17.86
C HIS A 561 9.93 -24.94 17.78
N SER A 562 10.62 -24.49 18.83
CA SER A 562 11.04 -23.11 19.08
C SER A 562 11.86 -22.52 17.94
N PHE A 563 12.69 -23.33 17.29
CA PHE A 563 13.49 -22.91 16.14
C PHE A 563 12.62 -22.41 14.98
N PHE A 564 11.46 -23.03 14.73
CA PHE A 564 10.55 -22.66 13.64
C PHE A 564 9.60 -21.51 13.99
N LEU A 565 9.71 -20.95 15.19
CA LEU A 565 8.86 -19.84 15.60
C LEU A 565 9.34 -18.53 14.95
N THR A 566 8.63 -18.09 13.91
CA THR A 566 8.91 -16.84 13.17
C THR A 566 7.94 -15.71 13.58
N PRO A 567 8.23 -14.46 13.20
CA PRO A 567 7.31 -13.33 13.38
C PRO A 567 5.93 -13.49 12.72
N ASP A 568 5.74 -14.41 11.77
CA ASP A 568 4.44 -14.69 11.15
C ASP A 568 3.34 -14.97 12.18
N TYR A 569 3.72 -15.65 13.26
CA TYR A 569 2.83 -16.08 14.33
C TYR A 569 2.35 -14.93 15.23
N LEU A 570 2.89 -13.72 15.08
CA LEU A 570 2.40 -12.53 15.78
C LEU A 570 0.99 -12.12 15.33
N SER A 571 0.61 -12.50 14.10
CA SER A 571 -0.70 -12.17 13.52
C SER A 571 -1.79 -13.18 13.87
N LEU A 572 -1.40 -14.36 14.38
CA LEU A 572 -2.30 -15.48 14.65
C LEU A 572 -2.90 -15.39 16.06
N LYS A 573 -4.16 -15.83 16.19
CA LYS A 573 -4.78 -15.97 17.52
C LYS A 573 -4.22 -17.20 18.23
N GLU A 574 -4.14 -17.14 19.56
CA GLU A 574 -3.65 -18.22 20.43
C GLU A 574 -4.44 -19.54 20.29
N THR A 575 -5.66 -19.48 19.75
CA THR A 575 -6.55 -20.64 19.55
C THR A 575 -6.37 -21.33 18.19
N GLU A 576 -5.54 -20.76 17.31
CA GLU A 576 -5.34 -21.31 15.97
C GLU A 576 -4.54 -22.63 16.00
N PRO A 577 -4.90 -23.60 15.14
CA PRO A 577 -4.33 -24.95 15.18
C PRO A 577 -2.82 -24.99 14.92
N GLN A 578 -2.27 -23.98 14.26
CA GLN A 578 -0.83 -23.85 13.97
C GLN A 578 0.00 -23.75 15.27
N TRP A 579 -0.56 -23.13 16.32
CA TRP A 579 0.10 -23.12 17.63
C TRP A 579 0.20 -24.52 18.24
N ASN A 580 -0.81 -25.37 18.09
CA ASN A 580 -0.76 -26.73 18.64
C ASN A 580 0.39 -27.55 18.04
N MET A 581 0.66 -27.39 16.74
CA MET A 581 1.79 -28.02 16.06
C MET A 581 3.11 -27.55 16.68
N LEU A 582 3.34 -26.24 16.76
CA LEU A 582 4.58 -25.70 17.32
C LEU A 582 4.79 -26.00 18.81
N LEU A 583 3.73 -25.98 19.61
CA LEU A 583 3.83 -26.15 21.07
C LEU A 583 4.00 -27.62 21.48
N ARG A 584 3.82 -28.58 20.55
CA ARG A 584 3.91 -30.03 20.82
C ARG A 584 3.02 -30.48 21.99
N GLY A 585 1.80 -29.93 22.07
CA GLY A 585 0.84 -30.17 23.15
C GLY A 585 1.15 -29.46 24.48
N SER A 586 2.21 -28.64 24.54
CA SER A 586 2.52 -27.78 25.69
C SER A 586 1.60 -26.56 25.76
N LYS A 587 1.53 -25.93 26.94
CA LYS A 587 0.77 -24.68 27.11
C LYS A 587 1.46 -23.51 26.41
N TYR A 588 0.66 -22.65 25.77
CA TYR A 588 1.13 -21.39 25.20
C TYR A 588 1.60 -20.42 26.31
N LYS A 589 2.71 -19.72 26.03
CA LYS A 589 3.22 -18.66 26.91
C LYS A 589 3.73 -17.49 26.07
N LYS A 590 3.01 -16.37 26.12
CA LYS A 590 3.25 -15.19 25.30
C LYS A 590 4.68 -14.66 25.38
N ASP A 591 5.21 -14.46 26.59
CA ASP A 591 6.55 -13.87 26.76
C ASP A 591 7.67 -14.78 26.23
N ALA A 592 7.51 -16.10 26.36
CA ALA A 592 8.45 -17.06 25.78
C ALA A 592 8.37 -17.08 24.26
N ALA A 593 7.17 -17.08 23.70
CA ALA A 593 6.97 -17.02 22.25
C ALA A 593 7.62 -15.76 21.66
N LEU A 594 7.38 -14.58 22.25
CA LEU A 594 7.98 -13.33 21.78
C LEU A 594 9.51 -13.34 21.89
N SER A 595 10.06 -13.77 23.02
CA SER A 595 11.51 -13.86 23.20
C SER A 595 12.16 -14.75 22.14
N ILE A 596 11.59 -15.94 21.90
CA ILE A 596 12.11 -16.89 20.91
C ILE A 596 11.98 -16.32 19.49
N MET A 597 10.85 -15.70 19.14
CA MET A 597 10.64 -15.06 17.83
C MET A 597 11.70 -13.99 17.54
N PHE A 598 11.96 -13.10 18.51
CA PHE A 598 12.95 -12.04 18.32
C PHE A 598 14.38 -12.57 18.25
N ALA A 599 14.72 -13.62 19.01
CA ALA A 599 16.00 -14.30 18.87
C ALA A 599 16.17 -14.91 17.46
N ASN A 600 15.14 -15.60 16.96
CA ASN A 600 15.14 -16.19 15.62
C ASN A 600 15.21 -15.11 14.53
N ALA A 601 14.41 -14.04 14.64
CA ALA A 601 14.41 -12.92 13.71
C ALA A 601 15.77 -12.20 13.65
N LEU A 602 16.46 -12.06 14.79
CA LEU A 602 17.82 -11.51 14.83
C LEU A 602 18.81 -12.42 14.10
N SER A 603 18.75 -13.73 14.31
CA SER A 603 19.56 -14.68 13.54
C SER A 603 19.27 -14.60 12.04
N ASP A 604 18.00 -14.55 11.64
CA ASP A 604 17.60 -14.40 10.24
C ASP A 604 18.16 -13.13 9.62
N LEU A 605 18.10 -12.00 10.33
CA LEU A 605 18.68 -10.74 9.87
C LEU A 605 20.21 -10.76 9.82
N ARG A 606 20.90 -11.45 10.74
CA ARG A 606 22.36 -11.64 10.65
C ARG A 606 22.75 -12.41 9.39
N LEU A 607 22.02 -13.48 9.08
CA LEU A 607 22.23 -14.23 7.82
C LEU A 607 21.88 -13.38 6.60
N LEU A 608 20.76 -12.63 6.64
CA LEU A 608 20.37 -11.69 5.60
C LEU A 608 21.49 -10.70 5.31
N MET A 609 22.03 -10.05 6.35
CA MET A 609 23.12 -9.09 6.21
C MET A 609 24.37 -9.74 5.63
N ALA A 610 24.76 -10.92 6.11
CA ALA A 610 25.90 -11.65 5.57
C ALA A 610 25.72 -11.98 4.08
N GLY A 611 24.55 -12.50 3.68
CA GLY A 611 24.25 -12.81 2.28
C GLY A 611 24.18 -11.56 1.39
N TYR A 612 23.60 -10.47 1.89
CA TYR A 612 23.54 -9.19 1.19
C TYR A 612 24.94 -8.62 0.91
N LEU A 613 25.84 -8.66 1.90
CA LEU A 613 27.22 -8.21 1.72
C LEU A 613 27.96 -9.00 0.64
N ILE A 614 27.74 -10.32 0.59
CA ILE A 614 28.34 -11.20 -0.42
C ILE A 614 27.79 -10.91 -1.81
N ALA A 615 26.48 -10.67 -1.93
CA ALA A 615 25.83 -10.48 -3.21
C ALA A 615 26.12 -9.11 -3.85
N HIS A 616 26.31 -8.05 -3.04
CA HIS A 616 26.29 -6.67 -3.54
C HIS A 616 27.59 -5.87 -3.37
N PHE A 617 28.56 -6.36 -2.60
CA PHE A 617 29.80 -5.62 -2.34
C PHE A 617 31.04 -6.38 -2.82
N GLU A 618 31.89 -5.67 -3.55
CA GLU A 618 33.24 -6.08 -3.89
C GLU A 618 34.24 -5.62 -2.82
N SER A 619 35.51 -6.02 -2.97
CA SER A 619 36.59 -5.67 -2.04
C SER A 619 36.66 -4.17 -1.76
N GLN A 620 36.66 -3.81 -0.48
CA GLN A 620 36.81 -2.42 -0.01
C GLN A 620 38.27 -2.12 0.34
N LYS A 621 38.61 -0.82 0.47
CA LYS A 621 39.99 -0.40 0.74
C LYS A 621 40.33 -0.51 2.22
N ASN A 622 39.42 -0.14 3.11
CA ASN A 622 39.67 -0.06 4.55
C ASN A 622 38.92 -1.12 5.37
N ILE A 623 37.89 -1.75 4.80
CA ILE A 623 37.13 -2.84 5.44
C ILE A 623 37.51 -4.19 4.84
N ASP A 624 37.79 -5.16 5.69
CA ASP A 624 37.79 -6.57 5.30
C ASP A 624 36.36 -7.12 5.38
N LEU A 625 35.73 -7.29 4.21
CA LEU A 625 34.37 -7.81 4.12
C LEU A 625 34.28 -9.29 4.52
N ALA A 626 35.32 -10.09 4.27
CA ALA A 626 35.32 -11.49 4.67
C ALA A 626 35.35 -11.62 6.19
N ASP A 627 36.15 -10.79 6.85
CA ASP A 627 36.21 -10.67 8.31
C ASP A 627 34.86 -10.25 8.90
N LEU A 628 34.23 -9.21 8.35
CA LEU A 628 32.90 -8.75 8.79
C LEU A 628 31.84 -9.85 8.66
N VAL A 629 31.81 -10.54 7.52
CA VAL A 629 30.89 -11.66 7.29
C VAL A 629 31.14 -12.78 8.29
N ASN A 630 32.41 -13.09 8.63
CA ASN A 630 32.74 -14.09 9.63
C ASN A 630 32.24 -13.70 11.04
N HIS A 631 32.42 -12.45 11.46
CA HIS A 631 31.90 -11.96 12.74
C HIS A 631 30.37 -12.03 12.78
N LEU A 632 29.70 -11.64 11.68
CA LEU A 632 28.25 -11.72 11.55
C LEU A 632 27.71 -13.15 11.68
N ILE A 633 28.37 -14.15 11.11
CA ILE A 633 27.92 -15.56 11.22
C ILE A 633 28.31 -16.19 12.55
N MET A 634 29.46 -15.83 13.13
CA MET A 634 29.92 -16.37 14.42
C MET A 634 29.29 -15.70 15.63
N SER A 635 28.63 -14.55 15.44
CA SER A 635 28.10 -13.73 16.54
C SER A 635 29.19 -13.22 17.47
N GLU A 636 30.37 -12.91 16.94
CA GLU A 636 31.54 -12.50 17.73
C GLU A 636 31.68 -10.98 17.70
N LEU A 637 31.80 -10.34 18.86
CA LEU A 637 31.91 -8.88 18.96
C LEU A 637 33.33 -8.42 18.58
N TYR A 638 33.42 -7.24 17.97
CA TYR A 638 34.71 -6.60 17.70
C TYR A 638 35.33 -5.97 18.95
N GLU A 639 34.50 -5.44 19.85
CA GLU A 639 34.94 -4.84 21.10
C GLU A 639 34.76 -5.82 22.26
N ASP A 640 35.87 -6.23 22.88
CA ASP A 640 35.88 -7.13 24.04
C ASP A 640 35.07 -6.54 25.22
N ARG A 641 34.17 -7.35 25.78
CA ARG A 641 33.35 -7.02 26.97
C ARG A 641 33.31 -8.18 27.96
N ASP A 642 32.92 -7.86 29.20
CA ASP A 642 32.76 -8.85 30.27
C ASP A 642 31.77 -9.96 29.87
N THR A 643 32.05 -11.19 30.31
CA THR A 643 31.54 -12.49 29.82
C THR A 643 30.05 -12.81 30.04
N HIS A 644 29.18 -11.82 30.26
CA HIS A 644 27.78 -12.01 30.64
C HIS A 644 26.74 -11.64 29.56
N ASP A 645 27.16 -11.30 28.34
CA ASP A 645 26.24 -10.90 27.27
C ASP A 645 25.49 -12.08 26.63
N THR A 646 24.16 -11.93 26.47
CA THR A 646 23.32 -12.95 25.81
C THR A 646 23.29 -12.76 24.30
N LEU A 647 24.17 -13.49 23.60
CA LEU A 647 24.27 -13.48 22.13
C LEU A 647 23.40 -14.58 21.51
N THR A 648 22.96 -14.34 20.28
CA THR A 648 22.26 -15.38 19.49
C THR A 648 23.27 -16.43 19.00
N PRO A 649 22.86 -17.68 18.74
CA PRO A 649 23.77 -18.74 18.35
C PRO A 649 24.62 -18.41 17.11
N ALA A 650 25.84 -18.96 17.07
CA ALA A 650 26.74 -18.92 15.92
C ALA A 650 26.32 -19.94 14.84
N PHE A 651 26.55 -19.61 13.56
CA PHE A 651 26.41 -20.56 12.46
C PHE A 651 27.75 -21.28 12.26
N ARG A 652 27.83 -22.55 12.68
CA ARG A 652 29.09 -23.30 12.72
C ARG A 652 29.21 -24.33 11.61
N ARG A 653 28.08 -24.75 11.05
CA ARG A 653 27.97 -25.82 10.06
C ARG A 653 27.04 -25.43 8.92
N SER A 654 27.15 -26.11 7.79
CA SER A 654 26.27 -25.85 6.65
C SER A 654 24.80 -26.09 6.98
N VAL A 655 24.52 -27.08 7.83
CA VAL A 655 23.17 -27.39 8.31
C VAL A 655 22.50 -26.26 9.09
N ASP A 656 23.27 -25.37 9.73
CA ASP A 656 22.68 -24.21 10.42
C ASP A 656 22.04 -23.24 9.42
N ILE A 657 22.69 -23.04 8.27
CA ILE A 657 22.18 -22.18 7.19
C ILE A 657 21.01 -22.86 6.47
N ILE A 658 21.11 -24.15 6.18
CA ILE A 658 20.02 -24.93 5.59
C ILE A 658 18.77 -24.82 6.47
N ASP A 659 18.90 -25.09 7.77
CA ASP A 659 17.78 -25.04 8.70
C ASP A 659 17.13 -23.66 8.79
N MET A 660 17.92 -22.58 8.70
CA MET A 660 17.37 -21.22 8.64
C MET A 660 16.56 -20.97 7.38
N ILE A 661 16.99 -21.45 6.22
CA ILE A 661 16.21 -21.39 4.98
C ILE A 661 14.89 -22.14 5.19
N LEU A 662 14.92 -23.33 5.78
CA LEU A 662 13.71 -24.09 6.11
C LEU A 662 12.78 -23.33 7.06
N ARG A 663 13.34 -22.65 8.07
CA ARG A 663 12.59 -21.80 9.00
C ARG A 663 11.91 -20.64 8.30
N ILE A 664 12.58 -19.95 7.39
CA ILE A 664 11.96 -18.81 6.70
C ILE A 664 10.87 -19.32 5.73
N GLU A 665 11.07 -20.48 5.13
CA GLU A 665 10.18 -21.02 4.10
C GLU A 665 8.98 -21.83 4.62
N HIS A 666 8.98 -22.30 5.88
CA HIS A 666 7.91 -23.20 6.33
C HIS A 666 6.50 -22.56 6.31
N CYS A 667 6.41 -21.27 6.65
CA CYS A 667 5.17 -20.47 6.70
C CYS A 667 5.05 -19.44 5.57
N ASN A 668 5.90 -19.50 4.54
CA ASN A 668 5.84 -18.54 3.43
C ASN A 668 4.55 -18.75 2.62
N LEU A 669 3.56 -17.87 2.82
CA LEU A 669 2.28 -17.88 2.10
C LEU A 669 2.28 -16.91 0.90
N HIS A 670 3.41 -16.28 0.57
CA HIS A 670 3.54 -15.21 -0.43
C HIS A 670 2.50 -14.08 -0.28
N THR A 671 2.06 -13.85 0.96
CA THR A 671 1.22 -12.70 1.33
C THR A 671 2.12 -11.53 1.74
N ASN A 672 1.65 -10.29 1.53
CA ASN A 672 2.38 -9.06 1.87
C ASN A 672 2.69 -8.90 3.38
N THR A 673 2.23 -9.82 4.23
CA THR A 673 2.37 -9.76 5.69
C THR A 673 3.28 -10.87 6.25
N SER A 674 3.89 -11.69 5.39
CA SER A 674 4.77 -12.77 5.84
C SER A 674 6.14 -12.26 6.30
N TRP A 675 6.84 -13.05 7.12
CA TRP A 675 8.21 -12.78 7.55
C TRP A 675 9.16 -12.70 6.36
N TYR A 676 8.97 -13.57 5.36
CA TYR A 676 9.67 -13.49 4.07
C TYR A 676 9.50 -12.11 3.41
N SER A 677 8.27 -11.57 3.41
CA SER A 677 7.99 -10.23 2.88
C SER A 677 8.70 -9.14 3.68
N GLY A 678 8.74 -9.25 5.02
CA GLY A 678 9.46 -8.28 5.87
C GLY A 678 10.98 -8.31 5.69
N LEU A 679 11.56 -9.49 5.45
CA LEU A 679 12.97 -9.63 5.08
C LEU A 679 13.23 -9.01 3.69
N SER A 680 12.34 -9.26 2.73
CA SER A 680 12.43 -8.67 1.38
C SER A 680 12.31 -7.14 1.39
N GLU A 681 11.40 -6.57 2.18
CA GLU A 681 11.31 -5.10 2.39
C GLU A 681 12.61 -4.54 2.98
N THR A 682 13.31 -5.33 3.80
CA THR A 682 14.62 -4.92 4.33
C THR A 682 15.66 -4.82 3.23
N ILE A 683 15.67 -5.76 2.28
CA ILE A 683 16.56 -5.72 1.10
C ILE A 683 16.25 -4.50 0.24
N GLU A 684 14.97 -4.24 -0.07
CA GLU A 684 14.54 -3.09 -0.87
C GLU A 684 15.04 -1.76 -0.26
N VAL A 685 14.90 -1.60 1.06
CA VAL A 685 15.41 -0.42 1.75
C VAL A 685 16.94 -0.37 1.73
N MET A 686 17.64 -1.50 1.91
CA MET A 686 19.10 -1.55 1.83
C MET A 686 19.62 -1.15 0.45
N ASN A 687 18.95 -1.58 -0.63
CA ASN A 687 19.28 -1.20 -2.01
C ASN A 687 19.25 0.31 -2.19
N SER A 688 18.24 1.00 -1.65
CA SER A 688 18.15 2.47 -1.71
C SER A 688 19.33 3.24 -1.06
N TYR A 689 20.08 2.58 -0.18
CA TYR A 689 21.28 3.13 0.47
C TYR A 689 22.59 2.61 -0.14
N ASN A 690 22.52 1.56 -0.96
CA ASN A 690 23.64 0.97 -1.68
C ASN A 690 23.80 1.57 -3.10
N GLU A 691 22.74 2.14 -3.66
CA GLU A 691 22.73 2.69 -5.02
C GLU A 691 23.79 3.79 -5.24
N ARG A 692 24.57 3.63 -6.31
CA ARG A 692 25.53 4.62 -6.80
C ARG A 692 24.80 5.93 -7.14
N PRO A 693 25.46 7.10 -7.03
CA PRO A 693 24.81 8.39 -7.27
C PRO A 693 24.13 8.43 -8.65
N TYR A 694 22.81 8.62 -8.65
CA TYR A 694 22.01 8.75 -9.85
C TYR A 694 22.27 10.08 -10.56
N ILE A 695 22.25 10.05 -11.90
CA ILE A 695 22.25 11.27 -12.70
C ILE A 695 20.83 11.84 -12.68
N PRO A 696 20.62 13.08 -12.21
CA PRO A 696 19.31 13.71 -12.20
C PRO A 696 18.66 13.71 -13.60
N GLY A 697 17.37 13.40 -13.67
CA GLY A 697 16.59 13.40 -14.92
C GLY A 697 16.55 12.08 -15.69
N ARG A 698 17.18 11.01 -15.18
CA ARG A 698 17.06 9.64 -15.73
C ARG A 698 16.13 8.78 -14.87
N MET A 699 15.31 7.94 -15.51
CA MET A 699 14.57 6.88 -14.84
C MET A 699 15.47 5.64 -14.78
N TYR A 700 15.72 5.15 -13.57
CA TYR A 700 16.43 3.91 -13.33
C TYR A 700 15.38 2.89 -12.85
N THR A 701 15.16 1.84 -13.62
CA THR A 701 14.40 0.67 -13.16
C THR A 701 15.40 -0.29 -12.55
N GLY A 702 15.50 -0.32 -11.22
CA GLY A 702 16.24 -1.38 -10.52
C GLY A 702 15.57 -2.73 -10.75
N GLU A 703 16.34 -3.81 -10.64
CA GLU A 703 15.77 -5.16 -10.54
C GLU A 703 15.10 -5.29 -9.18
N TYR A 704 13.86 -5.80 -9.16
CA TYR A 704 13.19 -6.10 -7.90
C TYR A 704 13.87 -7.34 -7.29
N GLU A 705 14.60 -7.12 -6.20
CA GLU A 705 15.26 -8.17 -5.45
C GLU A 705 14.45 -8.53 -4.20
N ASP A 706 14.27 -9.83 -3.99
CA ASP A 706 13.63 -10.37 -2.80
C ASP A 706 14.60 -11.27 -2.03
N LEU A 707 14.17 -11.87 -0.92
CA LEU A 707 15.03 -12.77 -0.16
C LEU A 707 15.58 -13.95 -1.00
N GLY A 708 14.80 -14.42 -1.98
CA GLY A 708 15.16 -15.51 -2.87
C GLY A 708 16.36 -15.19 -3.75
N SER A 709 16.60 -13.91 -4.08
CA SER A 709 17.80 -13.49 -4.83
C SER A 709 19.09 -13.76 -4.03
N LEU A 710 19.04 -13.69 -2.70
CA LEU A 710 20.19 -13.90 -1.82
C LEU A 710 20.50 -15.37 -1.51
N TYR A 711 19.65 -16.31 -1.95
CA TYR A 711 19.89 -17.75 -1.73
C TYR A 711 21.20 -18.23 -2.37
N GLY A 712 21.64 -17.57 -3.44
CA GLY A 712 22.96 -17.79 -4.01
C GLY A 712 24.08 -17.54 -3.01
N ALA A 713 24.02 -16.41 -2.29
CA ALA A 713 24.97 -16.03 -1.26
C ALA A 713 24.84 -16.91 0.00
N PHE A 714 23.63 -17.30 0.39
CA PHE A 714 23.42 -18.23 1.50
C PHE A 714 24.04 -19.61 1.21
N ALA A 715 23.92 -20.10 -0.02
CA ALA A 715 24.59 -21.34 -0.44
C ALA A 715 26.11 -21.21 -0.32
N LEU A 716 26.71 -20.08 -0.71
CA LEU A 716 28.15 -19.84 -0.54
C LEU A 716 28.56 -19.88 0.94
N LEU A 717 27.80 -19.22 1.83
CA LEU A 717 28.05 -19.29 3.27
C LEU A 717 27.94 -20.73 3.81
N ALA A 718 26.95 -21.49 3.36
CA ALA A 718 26.78 -22.88 3.76
C ALA A 718 27.94 -23.75 3.25
N ILE A 719 28.40 -23.55 2.02
CA ILE A 719 29.58 -24.22 1.45
C ILE A 719 30.82 -23.90 2.28
N LYS A 720 31.04 -22.64 2.67
CA LYS A 720 32.17 -22.27 3.55
C LYS A 720 32.18 -23.07 4.85
N LEU A 721 31.01 -23.32 5.41
CA LEU A 721 30.83 -24.02 6.68
C LEU A 721 30.66 -25.54 6.53
N ALA A 722 30.69 -26.08 5.31
CA ALA A 722 30.43 -27.49 5.05
C ALA A 722 31.55 -28.37 5.62
N ARG A 723 31.14 -29.44 6.29
CA ARG A 723 32.02 -30.47 6.85
C ARG A 723 31.65 -31.85 6.30
N PRO A 724 32.60 -32.79 6.22
CA PRO A 724 32.29 -34.15 5.81
C PRO A 724 31.33 -34.81 6.80
N ALA A 725 30.49 -35.72 6.28
CA ALA A 725 29.57 -36.55 7.06
C ALA A 725 28.50 -35.80 7.88
N GLU A 726 28.14 -34.57 7.50
CA GLU A 726 26.98 -33.89 8.08
C GLU A 726 25.66 -34.65 7.81
N GLN A 727 24.69 -34.49 8.72
CA GLN A 727 23.40 -35.18 8.71
C GLN A 727 22.27 -34.19 8.91
N VAL A 728 21.05 -34.57 8.51
CA VAL A 728 19.83 -33.80 8.79
C VAL A 728 19.68 -33.61 10.29
N THR A 729 19.44 -32.37 10.74
CA THR A 729 19.39 -32.07 12.17
C THR A 729 18.18 -32.71 12.85
N GLN A 730 18.33 -33.03 14.14
CA GLN A 730 17.24 -33.60 14.93
C GLN A 730 16.02 -32.66 14.98
N ARG A 731 16.23 -31.34 15.08
CA ARG A 731 15.15 -30.34 15.08
C ARG A 731 14.28 -30.40 13.83
N VAL A 732 14.87 -30.65 12.65
CA VAL A 732 14.13 -30.77 11.39
C VAL A 732 13.39 -32.10 11.32
N ASN A 733 14.04 -33.21 11.71
CA ASN A 733 13.38 -34.52 11.78
C ASN A 733 12.17 -34.50 12.73
N GLU A 734 12.31 -33.88 13.91
CA GLU A 734 11.20 -33.70 14.85
C GLU A 734 10.11 -32.80 14.30
N ALA A 735 10.44 -31.69 13.63
CA ALA A 735 9.46 -30.79 13.03
C ALA A 735 8.68 -31.43 11.87
N LEU A 736 9.35 -32.26 11.05
CA LEU A 736 8.69 -33.06 10.01
C LEU A 736 7.74 -34.09 10.62
N ALA A 737 8.17 -34.80 11.66
CA ALA A 737 7.31 -35.76 12.37
C ALA A 737 6.14 -35.08 13.10
N GLY A 738 6.34 -33.85 13.58
CA GLY A 738 5.32 -33.02 14.24
C GLY A 738 4.35 -32.31 13.29
N GLY A 739 4.52 -32.45 11.98
CA GLY A 739 3.63 -31.84 10.98
C GLY A 739 3.80 -30.33 10.81
N VAL A 740 4.95 -29.75 11.20
CA VAL A 740 5.23 -28.31 11.05
C VAL A 740 5.26 -27.87 9.58
N PHE A 741 5.70 -28.76 8.69
CA PHE A 741 5.74 -28.50 7.26
C PHE A 741 4.49 -29.05 6.58
N SER A 742 3.72 -28.19 5.93
CA SER A 742 2.60 -28.59 5.07
C SER A 742 3.10 -29.32 3.81
N TYR A 743 2.20 -30.01 3.12
CA TYR A 743 2.52 -30.68 1.85
C TYR A 743 3.14 -29.74 0.82
N SER A 744 2.52 -28.58 0.59
CA SER A 744 3.02 -27.57 -0.34
C SER A 744 4.35 -26.96 0.13
N SER A 745 4.53 -26.76 1.44
CA SER A 745 5.81 -26.32 2.00
C SER A 745 6.92 -27.34 1.75
N LYS A 746 6.64 -28.66 1.89
CA LYS A 746 7.62 -29.73 1.62
C LYS A 746 8.05 -29.73 0.16
N ASP A 747 7.10 -29.62 -0.77
CA ASP A 747 7.40 -29.60 -2.21
C ASP A 747 8.25 -28.38 -2.61
N ARG A 748 7.87 -27.19 -2.12
CA ARG A 748 8.64 -25.96 -2.31
C ARG A 748 10.05 -26.08 -1.74
N ILE A 749 10.19 -26.59 -0.52
CA ILE A 749 11.49 -26.78 0.14
C ILE A 749 12.38 -27.69 -0.72
N ILE A 750 11.85 -28.81 -1.24
CA ILE A 750 12.61 -29.70 -2.11
C ILE A 750 13.13 -28.95 -3.35
N SER A 751 12.27 -28.14 -3.99
CA SER A 751 12.67 -27.29 -5.13
C SER A 751 13.78 -26.29 -4.75
N ILE A 752 13.64 -25.62 -3.60
CA ILE A 752 14.63 -24.66 -3.11
C ILE A 752 15.97 -25.34 -2.85
N LEU A 753 15.98 -26.46 -2.12
CA LEU A 753 17.20 -27.20 -1.80
C LEU A 753 17.91 -27.70 -3.08
N LYS A 754 17.16 -28.16 -4.09
CA LYS A 754 17.72 -28.51 -5.41
C LYS A 754 18.39 -27.31 -6.08
N ARG A 755 17.79 -26.12 -6.00
CA ARG A 755 18.34 -24.87 -6.56
C ARG A 755 19.59 -24.36 -5.83
N LEU A 756 19.80 -24.77 -4.57
CA LEU A 756 21.00 -24.41 -3.81
C LEU A 756 22.24 -25.22 -4.22
N LYS A 757 22.08 -26.39 -4.87
CA LYS A 757 23.21 -27.21 -5.31
C LYS A 757 24.13 -26.42 -6.25
N ARG A 758 25.44 -26.69 -6.17
CA ARG A 758 26.47 -26.06 -7.01
C ARG A 758 27.29 -27.13 -7.70
N ASP A 759 27.85 -26.78 -8.86
CA ASP A 759 28.76 -27.64 -9.60
C ASP A 759 30.20 -27.41 -9.07
N PRO A 760 30.87 -28.46 -8.55
CA PRO A 760 32.24 -28.33 -8.04
C PRO A 760 33.28 -28.07 -9.15
N SER A 761 32.92 -28.27 -10.43
CA SER A 761 33.81 -28.00 -11.57
C SER A 761 33.84 -26.52 -11.99
N VAL A 762 32.88 -25.72 -11.51
CA VAL A 762 32.82 -24.29 -11.79
C VAL A 762 33.73 -23.54 -10.80
N PRO A 763 34.73 -22.78 -11.27
CA PRO A 763 35.64 -22.04 -10.39
C PRO A 763 34.91 -20.94 -9.62
N TYR A 764 35.35 -20.68 -8.39
CA TYR A 764 34.78 -19.65 -7.52
C TYR A 764 35.56 -18.33 -7.66
N GLU A 765 34.87 -17.27 -8.10
CA GLU A 765 35.44 -15.94 -8.29
C GLU A 765 34.95 -14.93 -7.22
N GLY A 766 35.07 -15.28 -5.94
CA GLY A 766 34.66 -14.39 -4.84
C GLY A 766 35.64 -14.34 -3.66
N TYR A 767 35.31 -13.55 -2.64
CA TYR A 767 36.23 -13.22 -1.53
C TYR A 767 35.99 -14.02 -0.24
N ILE A 768 34.98 -14.89 -0.20
CA ILE A 768 34.54 -15.55 1.05
C ILE A 768 35.23 -16.90 1.32
N ILE A 769 35.62 -17.60 0.25
CA ILE A 769 36.15 -18.96 0.26
C ILE A 769 37.39 -19.00 -0.64
N SER A 770 38.41 -19.76 -0.25
CA SER A 770 39.54 -20.00 -1.16
C SER A 770 39.09 -20.92 -2.31
N GLU A 771 39.67 -20.74 -3.50
CA GLU A 771 39.38 -21.61 -4.66
C GLU A 771 39.69 -23.09 -4.34
N ALA A 772 40.75 -23.35 -3.57
CA ALA A 772 41.16 -24.69 -3.15
C ALA A 772 40.13 -25.38 -2.24
N ASP A 773 39.53 -24.64 -1.31
CA ASP A 773 38.53 -25.20 -0.39
C ASP A 773 37.14 -25.32 -1.04
N TYR A 774 36.82 -24.45 -2.00
CA TYR A 774 35.51 -24.37 -2.61
C TYR A 774 35.06 -25.69 -3.25
N ALA A 775 35.86 -26.25 -4.17
CA ALA A 775 35.48 -27.46 -4.90
C ALA A 775 35.22 -28.65 -3.97
N THR A 776 36.05 -28.80 -2.92
CA THR A 776 35.90 -29.86 -1.92
C THR A 776 34.64 -29.65 -1.07
N ASN A 777 34.42 -28.42 -0.60
CA ASN A 777 33.28 -28.11 0.26
C ASN A 777 31.93 -28.17 -0.48
N VAL A 778 31.90 -27.90 -1.79
CA VAL A 778 30.71 -28.07 -2.63
C VAL A 778 30.25 -29.53 -2.62
N VAL A 779 31.18 -30.49 -2.66
CA VAL A 779 30.84 -31.92 -2.58
C VAL A 779 30.20 -32.25 -1.23
N PHE A 780 30.78 -31.77 -0.12
CA PHE A 780 30.20 -31.99 1.21
C PHE A 780 28.83 -31.32 1.37
N PHE A 781 28.66 -30.11 0.85
CA PHE A 781 27.40 -29.38 0.88
C PHE A 781 26.30 -30.07 0.06
N ASN A 782 26.62 -30.52 -1.15
CA ASN A 782 25.67 -31.24 -1.99
C ASN A 782 25.24 -32.58 -1.36
N ASP A 783 26.17 -33.32 -0.72
CA ASP A 783 25.86 -34.57 0.00
C ASP A 783 24.85 -34.33 1.14
N VAL A 784 25.02 -33.28 1.94
CA VAL A 784 24.06 -32.98 2.99
C VAL A 784 22.72 -32.47 2.44
N LEU A 785 22.71 -31.67 1.37
CA LEU A 785 21.47 -31.26 0.70
C LEU A 785 20.68 -32.47 0.19
N ASP A 786 21.35 -33.47 -0.41
CA ASP A 786 20.71 -34.69 -0.87
C ASP A 786 20.06 -35.46 0.28
N LYS A 787 20.67 -35.49 1.46
CA LYS A 787 20.05 -36.07 2.67
C LYS A 787 18.81 -35.31 3.12
N TYR A 788 18.82 -33.97 3.10
CA TYR A 788 17.62 -33.18 3.39
C TYR A 788 16.51 -33.44 2.37
N ILE A 789 16.84 -33.42 1.08
CA ILE A 789 15.90 -33.71 -0.01
C ILE A 789 15.29 -35.10 0.18
N ASP A 790 16.08 -36.11 0.51
CA ASP A 790 15.60 -37.47 0.75
C ASP A 790 14.62 -37.55 1.92
N VAL A 791 14.94 -36.92 3.06
CA VAL A 791 14.06 -36.94 4.24
C VAL A 791 12.74 -36.20 3.97
N PHE A 792 12.79 -35.04 3.33
CA PHE A 792 11.58 -34.31 2.92
C PHE A 792 10.78 -35.07 1.87
N SER A 793 11.43 -35.70 0.90
CA SER A 793 10.76 -36.52 -0.13
C SER A 793 10.06 -37.71 0.51
N ARG A 794 10.71 -38.44 1.42
CA ARG A 794 10.08 -39.54 2.16
C ARG A 794 8.89 -39.08 2.99
N SER A 795 8.99 -37.93 3.65
CA SER A 795 7.86 -37.35 4.39
C SER A 795 6.71 -36.95 3.46
N LYS A 796 7.01 -36.34 2.31
CA LYS A 796 6.02 -36.01 1.27
C LYS A 796 5.31 -37.26 0.75
N THR A 797 6.08 -38.31 0.45
CA THR A 797 5.57 -39.63 0.04
C THR A 797 4.66 -40.22 1.11
N ALA A 798 5.03 -40.13 2.40
CA ALA A 798 4.19 -40.61 3.49
C ALA A 798 2.86 -39.87 3.59
N ASP A 799 2.83 -38.55 3.37
CA ASP A 799 1.58 -37.77 3.32
C ASP A 799 0.67 -38.28 2.19
N ILE A 800 1.21 -38.51 0.98
CA ILE A 800 0.46 -39.04 -0.16
C ILE A 800 -0.13 -40.41 0.18
N VAL A 801 0.66 -41.28 0.81
CA VAL A 801 0.21 -42.62 1.21
C VAL A 801 -0.85 -42.55 2.31
N ALA A 802 -0.77 -41.62 3.25
CA ALA A 802 -1.74 -41.45 4.32
C ALA A 802 -3.04 -40.76 3.86
N ALA A 803 -2.97 -39.92 2.82
CA ALA A 803 -4.12 -39.18 2.34
C ALA A 803 -5.23 -40.09 1.80
N GLU A 804 -6.46 -39.74 2.15
CA GLU A 804 -7.66 -40.37 1.61
C GLU A 804 -7.88 -39.96 0.15
N VAL A 805 -8.58 -40.82 -0.60
CA VAL A 805 -9.01 -40.50 -1.96
C VAL A 805 -10.13 -39.45 -1.90
N ASP A 806 -9.97 -38.36 -2.62
CA ASP A 806 -10.96 -37.28 -2.75
C ASP A 806 -12.17 -37.74 -3.56
N GLN A 807 -13.15 -38.29 -2.85
CA GLN A 807 -14.42 -38.74 -3.45
C GLN A 807 -15.19 -37.59 -4.09
N ALA A 808 -15.08 -36.35 -3.58
CA ALA A 808 -15.77 -35.20 -4.14
C ALA A 808 -15.21 -34.84 -5.51
N ARG A 809 -13.88 -34.91 -5.67
CA ARG A 809 -13.22 -34.75 -6.97
C ARG A 809 -13.70 -35.77 -8.00
N LEU A 810 -13.79 -37.05 -7.61
CA LEU A 810 -14.29 -38.10 -8.52
C LEU A 810 -15.75 -37.86 -8.92
N ARG A 811 -16.61 -37.46 -7.99
CA ARG A 811 -18.01 -37.11 -8.27
C ARG A 811 -18.15 -35.88 -9.16
N ASN A 812 -17.28 -34.89 -8.99
CA ASN A 812 -17.26 -33.71 -9.86
C ASN A 812 -16.91 -34.09 -11.31
N THR A 813 -16.00 -35.05 -11.52
CA THR A 813 -15.72 -35.62 -12.84
C THR A 813 -16.97 -36.26 -13.45
N ASP A 814 -17.70 -37.08 -12.67
CA ASP A 814 -18.93 -37.72 -13.14
C ASP A 814 -20.03 -36.71 -13.50
N ALA A 815 -20.19 -35.67 -12.68
CA ALA A 815 -21.13 -34.58 -12.94
C ALA A 815 -20.76 -33.78 -14.20
N ARG A 816 -19.48 -33.43 -14.37
CA ARG A 816 -18.98 -32.74 -15.58
C ARG A 816 -19.29 -33.55 -16.83
N LEU A 817 -18.90 -34.82 -16.86
CA LEU A 817 -19.13 -35.71 -18.00
C LEU A 817 -20.63 -35.88 -18.30
N THR A 818 -21.45 -36.02 -17.26
CA THR A 818 -22.91 -36.14 -17.41
C THR A 818 -23.52 -34.91 -18.08
N ASN A 819 -23.06 -33.71 -17.72
CA ASN A 819 -23.57 -32.46 -18.25
C ASN A 819 -23.08 -32.16 -19.68
N GLU A 820 -21.82 -32.47 -19.98
CA GLU A 820 -21.19 -32.11 -21.25
C GLU A 820 -21.42 -33.14 -22.36
N LEU A 821 -21.64 -34.42 -22.03
CA LEU A 821 -21.81 -35.50 -23.03
C LEU A 821 -22.93 -35.22 -24.05
N PRO A 822 -24.15 -34.78 -23.69
CA PRO A 822 -25.23 -34.58 -24.66
C PRO A 822 -24.86 -33.55 -25.74
N GLY A 823 -24.18 -32.47 -25.37
CA GLY A 823 -23.66 -31.47 -26.30
C GLY A 823 -22.64 -32.08 -27.26
N ALA A 824 -21.65 -32.80 -26.71
CA ALA A 824 -20.61 -33.45 -27.51
C ALA A 824 -21.15 -34.53 -28.47
N LEU A 825 -22.21 -35.24 -28.11
CA LEU A 825 -22.89 -36.19 -29.00
C LEU A 825 -23.59 -35.47 -30.16
N SER A 826 -24.23 -34.33 -29.89
CA SER A 826 -24.95 -33.55 -30.91
C SER A 826 -24.04 -32.87 -31.94
N GLU A 827 -22.79 -32.59 -31.56
CA GLU A 827 -21.77 -31.99 -32.44
C GLU A 827 -21.09 -33.04 -33.34
N ASP A 828 -21.13 -34.33 -32.97
CA ASP A 828 -20.48 -35.39 -33.75
C ASP A 828 -21.29 -35.78 -35.00
N VAL A 829 -20.59 -35.94 -36.13
CA VAL A 829 -21.20 -36.13 -37.45
C VAL A 829 -22.02 -37.42 -37.54
N LEU A 830 -21.61 -38.50 -36.85
CA LEU A 830 -22.34 -39.77 -36.85
C LEU A 830 -23.27 -39.87 -35.65
N LEU A 831 -22.82 -39.47 -34.46
CA LEU A 831 -23.59 -39.71 -33.24
C LEU A 831 -24.81 -38.79 -33.12
N LYS A 832 -24.83 -37.64 -33.80
CA LYS A 832 -26.01 -36.74 -33.86
C LYS A 832 -27.27 -37.39 -34.44
N TYR A 833 -27.14 -38.48 -35.19
CA TYR A 833 -28.29 -39.18 -35.79
C TYR A 833 -28.98 -40.13 -34.81
N PHE A 834 -28.36 -40.46 -33.67
CA PHE A 834 -29.04 -41.20 -32.62
C PHE A 834 -29.99 -40.30 -31.83
N THR A 835 -31.12 -40.86 -31.43
CA THR A 835 -31.93 -40.26 -30.35
C THR A 835 -31.29 -40.62 -29.02
N PHE A 836 -30.69 -39.64 -28.33
CA PHE A 836 -30.06 -39.87 -27.03
C PHE A 836 -31.08 -39.91 -25.90
N THR A 837 -31.09 -40.99 -25.12
CA THR A 837 -31.98 -41.19 -23.98
C THR A 837 -31.22 -41.69 -22.75
N GLN A 838 -31.77 -41.44 -21.56
CA GLN A 838 -31.20 -41.86 -20.29
C GLN A 838 -32.23 -42.74 -19.58
N ASN A 839 -31.84 -43.94 -19.11
CA ASN A 839 -32.75 -44.89 -18.49
C ASN A 839 -32.19 -45.45 -17.18
N SER A 840 -33.06 -45.76 -16.22
CA SER A 840 -32.73 -46.30 -14.91
C SER A 840 -33.11 -47.78 -14.74
N GLU A 841 -33.69 -48.40 -15.78
CA GLU A 841 -34.13 -49.80 -15.75
C GLU A 841 -32.95 -50.78 -15.69
N CYS A 842 -32.85 -51.54 -14.59
CA CYS A 842 -31.77 -52.52 -14.36
C CYS A 842 -31.93 -53.83 -15.15
N ASP A 843 -33.13 -54.14 -15.67
CA ASP A 843 -33.44 -55.43 -16.31
C ASP A 843 -33.03 -55.50 -17.80
N ARG A 844 -32.31 -54.49 -18.32
CA ARG A 844 -31.80 -54.46 -19.70
C ARG A 844 -30.37 -55.02 -19.81
N ASN A 845 -30.03 -55.52 -21.00
CA ASN A 845 -28.69 -56.02 -21.32
C ASN A 845 -27.73 -54.85 -21.61
N TRP A 846 -27.35 -54.10 -20.58
CA TRP A 846 -26.39 -53.00 -20.67
C TRP A 846 -24.97 -53.50 -21.01
N LEU A 847 -24.27 -52.79 -21.91
CA LEU A 847 -22.85 -53.02 -22.17
C LEU A 847 -22.02 -52.06 -21.31
N ALA A 848 -21.19 -52.59 -20.41
CA ALA A 848 -20.26 -51.77 -19.64
C ALA A 848 -19.00 -51.40 -20.45
N ILE A 849 -18.70 -50.11 -20.53
CA ILE A 849 -17.46 -49.56 -21.11
C ILE A 849 -16.71 -48.81 -20.01
N TYR A 850 -15.38 -48.86 -20.05
CA TYR A 850 -14.55 -48.10 -19.12
C TYR A 850 -13.29 -47.54 -19.79
N ILE A 851 -12.82 -46.40 -19.27
CA ILE A 851 -11.53 -45.80 -19.62
C ILE A 851 -10.61 -45.96 -18.40
N PRO A 852 -9.57 -46.81 -18.48
CA PRO A 852 -8.55 -46.92 -17.44
C PRO A 852 -7.38 -45.96 -17.72
N VAL A 853 -6.96 -45.18 -16.71
CA VAL A 853 -5.73 -44.37 -16.79
C VAL A 853 -4.90 -44.49 -15.51
N GLY A 854 -3.60 -44.69 -15.71
CA GLY A 854 -2.62 -44.63 -14.64
C GLY A 854 -2.47 -43.19 -14.15
N VAL A 855 -2.72 -42.97 -12.87
CA VAL A 855 -2.57 -41.67 -12.21
C VAL A 855 -1.82 -41.85 -10.90
N SER A 856 -0.97 -40.88 -10.56
CA SER A 856 -0.38 -40.81 -9.24
C SER A 856 -1.48 -40.69 -8.18
N LYS A 857 -1.29 -41.34 -7.03
CA LYS A 857 -2.15 -41.19 -5.86
C LYS A 857 -2.28 -39.73 -5.45
N GLU A 858 -1.23 -38.92 -5.64
CA GLU A 858 -1.23 -37.48 -5.36
C GLU A 858 -2.35 -36.74 -6.10
N TYR A 859 -2.68 -37.14 -7.33
CA TYR A 859 -3.73 -36.51 -8.13
C TYR A 859 -5.13 -36.68 -7.52
N VAL A 860 -5.37 -37.83 -6.87
CA VAL A 860 -6.65 -38.17 -6.26
C VAL A 860 -6.66 -37.98 -4.75
N ALA A 861 -5.57 -37.47 -4.15
CA ALA A 861 -5.44 -37.31 -2.71
C ALA A 861 -6.19 -36.06 -2.22
N ARG A 862 -7.03 -36.25 -1.19
CA ARG A 862 -7.77 -35.17 -0.54
C ARG A 862 -6.82 -34.19 0.14
N GLU A 863 -7.09 -32.89 -0.01
CA GLU A 863 -6.36 -31.79 0.64
C GLU A 863 -4.88 -31.59 0.24
N LEU A 864 -4.30 -32.45 -0.61
CA LEU A 864 -2.89 -32.32 -1.03
C LEU A 864 -2.70 -31.60 -2.37
N ASN A 865 -3.59 -31.81 -3.35
CA ASN A 865 -3.40 -31.32 -4.72
C ASN A 865 -4.65 -30.60 -5.25
N GLN A 866 -4.64 -29.26 -5.25
CA GLN A 866 -5.75 -28.43 -5.71
C GLN A 866 -5.56 -27.85 -7.13
N THR A 867 -4.37 -27.98 -7.72
CA THR A 867 -4.00 -27.28 -8.96
C THR A 867 -2.97 -28.09 -9.75
N ASP A 868 -3.32 -28.52 -10.98
CA ASP A 868 -2.40 -28.63 -12.15
C ASP A 868 -2.73 -29.74 -13.16
N TYR A 869 -3.71 -30.60 -12.89
CA TYR A 869 -4.07 -31.65 -13.84
C TYR A 869 -5.39 -31.34 -14.52
N GLY A 870 -5.36 -31.24 -15.85
CA GLY A 870 -6.52 -30.95 -16.70
C GLY A 870 -7.68 -31.95 -16.54
N ASP A 871 -8.81 -31.60 -17.15
CA ASP A 871 -10.06 -32.33 -17.08
C ASP A 871 -9.94 -33.76 -17.64
N PHE A 872 -9.80 -34.75 -16.76
CA PHE A 872 -9.64 -36.16 -17.15
C PHE A 872 -10.77 -37.05 -16.57
N PRO A 873 -11.32 -38.02 -17.34
CA PRO A 873 -11.20 -38.12 -18.79
C PRO A 873 -11.94 -36.96 -19.46
N SER A 874 -11.45 -36.50 -20.60
CA SER A 874 -12.17 -35.49 -21.37
C SER A 874 -13.42 -36.10 -22.01
N VAL A 875 -14.45 -35.29 -22.25
CA VAL A 875 -15.68 -35.76 -22.93
C VAL A 875 -15.37 -36.25 -24.35
N SER A 876 -14.40 -35.63 -25.03
CA SER A 876 -13.91 -36.08 -26.34
C SER A 876 -13.40 -37.53 -26.30
N GLU A 877 -12.75 -37.93 -25.21
CA GLU A 877 -12.26 -39.29 -25.05
C GLU A 877 -13.38 -40.32 -24.82
N VAL A 878 -14.45 -39.92 -24.11
CA VAL A 878 -15.68 -40.71 -23.99
C VAL A 878 -16.36 -40.83 -25.36
N ASN A 879 -16.50 -39.71 -26.09
CA ASN A 879 -17.12 -39.67 -27.41
C ASN A 879 -16.40 -40.60 -28.41
N ARG A 880 -15.06 -40.59 -28.39
CA ARG A 880 -14.22 -41.49 -29.17
C ARG A 880 -14.47 -42.97 -28.86
N ASN A 881 -14.73 -43.34 -27.60
CA ASN A 881 -15.05 -44.72 -27.23
C ASN A 881 -16.43 -45.14 -27.74
N ILE A 882 -17.42 -44.24 -27.66
CA ILE A 882 -18.76 -44.48 -28.21
C ILE A 882 -18.67 -44.65 -29.74
N LEU A 883 -17.92 -43.80 -30.44
CA LEU A 883 -17.66 -43.93 -31.88
C LEU A 883 -16.98 -45.25 -32.25
N ARG A 884 -15.96 -45.68 -31.49
CA ARG A 884 -15.31 -46.98 -31.71
C ARG A 884 -16.31 -48.13 -31.62
N ARG A 885 -17.25 -48.06 -30.67
CA ARG A 885 -18.30 -49.05 -30.53
C ARG A 885 -19.26 -49.03 -31.72
N LEU A 886 -19.70 -47.84 -32.15
CA LEU A 886 -20.52 -47.70 -33.35
C LEU A 886 -19.85 -48.36 -34.56
N HIS A 887 -18.58 -48.05 -34.80
CA HIS A 887 -17.84 -48.62 -35.91
C HIS A 887 -17.72 -50.14 -35.83
N TYR A 888 -17.57 -50.71 -34.62
CA TYR A 888 -17.58 -52.15 -34.42
C TYR A 888 -18.94 -52.79 -34.75
N VAL A 889 -20.05 -52.17 -34.31
CA VAL A 889 -21.41 -52.65 -34.59
C VAL A 889 -21.70 -52.60 -36.10
N LEU A 890 -21.36 -51.48 -36.75
CA LEU A 890 -21.51 -51.34 -38.20
C LEU A 890 -20.66 -52.34 -38.97
N TRP A 891 -19.43 -52.59 -38.52
CA TRP A 891 -18.52 -53.55 -39.15
C TRP A 891 -19.06 -54.99 -39.11
N GLN A 892 -19.68 -55.40 -38.00
CA GLN A 892 -20.29 -56.74 -37.86
C GLN A 892 -21.63 -56.89 -38.58
N SER A 893 -22.26 -55.78 -38.97
CA SER A 893 -23.57 -55.82 -39.60
C SER A 893 -23.48 -56.39 -41.02
N GLN A 894 -24.34 -57.37 -41.33
CA GLN A 894 -24.47 -57.88 -42.70
C GLN A 894 -25.21 -56.86 -43.55
N ALA A 895 -24.59 -56.42 -44.65
CA ALA A 895 -25.24 -55.52 -45.59
C ALA A 895 -26.24 -56.28 -46.48
N LYS A 896 -27.29 -55.60 -46.93
CA LYS A 896 -28.29 -56.16 -47.86
C LYS A 896 -27.67 -56.59 -49.18
N LEU A 897 -26.60 -55.91 -49.60
CA LEU A 897 -25.86 -56.14 -50.84
C LEU A 897 -24.36 -56.00 -50.58
N THR A 898 -23.56 -56.87 -51.19
CA THR A 898 -22.09 -56.78 -51.19
C THR A 898 -21.60 -56.65 -52.62
N ILE A 899 -20.76 -55.66 -52.89
CA ILE A 899 -20.32 -55.26 -54.23
C ILE A 899 -18.81 -55.11 -54.22
N GLU A 900 -18.13 -55.68 -55.21
CA GLU A 900 -16.69 -55.51 -55.38
C GLU A 900 -16.42 -54.25 -56.20
N VAL A 901 -15.52 -53.40 -55.70
CA VAL A 901 -15.20 -52.13 -56.32
C VAL A 901 -13.70 -51.98 -56.51
N ASN A 902 -13.29 -51.81 -57.77
CA ASN A 902 -11.88 -51.78 -58.15
C ASN A 902 -11.30 -50.35 -58.23
N ASN A 903 -12.15 -49.33 -58.42
CA ASN A 903 -11.76 -47.92 -58.53
C ASN A 903 -12.82 -46.96 -57.93
N LEU A 904 -12.44 -45.71 -57.64
CA LEU A 904 -13.32 -44.72 -57.03
C LEU A 904 -14.52 -44.37 -57.91
N GLU A 905 -14.38 -44.30 -59.23
CA GLU A 905 -15.50 -43.95 -60.13
C GLU A 905 -16.65 -44.97 -60.03
N THR A 906 -16.31 -46.25 -59.96
CA THR A 906 -17.28 -47.34 -59.77
C THR A 906 -17.96 -47.21 -58.40
N LEU A 907 -17.22 -46.87 -57.33
CA LEU A 907 -17.80 -46.62 -56.01
C LEU A 907 -18.82 -45.47 -56.06
N LEU A 908 -18.43 -44.34 -56.66
CA LEU A 908 -19.27 -43.14 -56.73
C LEU A 908 -20.53 -43.36 -57.58
N MET A 909 -20.44 -44.04 -58.72
CA MET A 909 -21.59 -44.39 -59.55
C MET A 909 -22.57 -45.31 -58.81
N GLU A 910 -22.04 -46.35 -58.16
CA GLU A 910 -22.85 -47.33 -57.42
C GLU A 910 -23.52 -46.70 -56.18
N VAL A 911 -22.88 -45.71 -55.55
CA VAL A 911 -23.46 -44.91 -54.46
C VAL A 911 -24.51 -43.93 -55.00
N ALA A 912 -24.26 -43.25 -56.12
CA ALA A 912 -25.20 -42.32 -56.75
C ALA A 912 -26.47 -43.03 -57.22
N GLN A 913 -26.34 -44.23 -57.80
CA GLN A 913 -27.49 -45.03 -58.23
C GLN A 913 -28.36 -45.48 -57.05
N ARG A 914 -27.73 -45.89 -55.93
CA ARG A 914 -28.46 -46.40 -54.75
C ARG A 914 -29.01 -45.32 -53.83
N SER A 915 -28.52 -44.09 -53.95
CA SER A 915 -29.04 -42.91 -53.23
C SER A 915 -30.01 -42.06 -54.07
N ALA A 916 -30.44 -42.56 -55.23
CA ALA A 916 -31.31 -41.84 -56.17
C ALA A 916 -32.74 -41.60 -55.65
N ASP A 917 -33.17 -42.36 -54.63
CA ASP A 917 -34.45 -42.14 -53.93
C ASP A 917 -34.43 -40.90 -53.02
N GLN A 918 -33.29 -40.20 -52.93
CA GLN A 918 -33.06 -39.00 -52.14
C GLN A 918 -33.25 -39.17 -50.62
N ASN A 919 -33.24 -40.40 -50.12
CA ASN A 919 -33.18 -40.63 -48.67
C ASN A 919 -31.82 -40.20 -48.09
N ASN A 920 -31.78 -39.93 -46.78
CA ASN A 920 -30.54 -39.54 -46.11
C ASN A 920 -29.67 -40.77 -45.86
N TYR A 921 -28.55 -40.88 -46.57
CA TYR A 921 -27.58 -41.96 -46.38
C TYR A 921 -26.25 -41.44 -45.85
N ILE A 922 -25.45 -42.35 -45.30
CA ILE A 922 -24.09 -42.10 -44.86
C ILE A 922 -23.21 -43.21 -45.44
N LEU A 923 -22.22 -42.82 -46.24
CA LEU A 923 -21.16 -43.70 -46.72
C LEU A 923 -19.98 -43.63 -45.75
N VAL A 924 -19.82 -44.66 -44.94
CA VAL A 924 -18.71 -44.82 -44.00
C VAL A 924 -17.59 -45.59 -44.70
N ILE A 925 -16.49 -44.91 -44.99
CA ILE A 925 -15.35 -45.46 -45.72
C ILE A 925 -14.26 -45.86 -44.72
N TYR A 926 -13.90 -47.13 -44.69
CA TYR A 926 -12.83 -47.68 -43.86
C TYR A 926 -11.56 -47.87 -44.70
N GLY A 927 -10.42 -47.43 -44.15
CA GLY A 927 -9.11 -47.57 -44.79
C GLY A 927 -8.74 -46.34 -45.63
N SER A 928 -7.59 -46.40 -46.30
CA SER A 928 -7.03 -45.24 -47.02
C SER A 928 -7.15 -45.31 -48.55
N ARG A 929 -7.54 -46.45 -49.11
CA ARG A 929 -7.53 -46.72 -50.56
C ARG A 929 -8.03 -45.59 -51.45
N PHE A 930 -9.16 -44.98 -51.11
CA PHE A 930 -9.77 -43.89 -51.89
C PHE A 930 -9.67 -42.52 -51.22
N SER A 931 -8.95 -42.41 -50.11
CA SER A 931 -8.99 -41.22 -49.24
C SER A 931 -8.39 -39.96 -49.90
N GLU A 932 -7.27 -40.09 -50.61
CA GLU A 932 -6.64 -38.97 -51.32
C GLU A 932 -7.43 -38.58 -52.57
N GLU A 933 -7.88 -39.56 -53.35
CA GLU A 933 -8.71 -39.32 -54.55
C GLU A 933 -10.04 -38.61 -54.20
N LEU A 934 -10.68 -38.99 -53.08
CA LEU A 934 -11.87 -38.32 -52.56
C LEU A 934 -11.60 -36.90 -52.04
N ARG A 935 -10.40 -36.64 -51.48
CA ARG A 935 -9.99 -35.29 -51.07
C ARG A 935 -9.69 -34.41 -52.27
N GLU A 936 -9.05 -34.95 -53.31
CA GLU A 936 -8.78 -34.25 -54.57
C GLU A 936 -10.08 -33.95 -55.33
N LEU A 937 -11.09 -34.82 -55.22
CA LEU A 937 -12.39 -34.63 -55.85
C LEU A 937 -13.08 -33.32 -55.44
N VAL A 938 -12.79 -32.78 -54.25
CA VAL A 938 -13.26 -31.44 -53.81
C VAL A 938 -12.86 -30.36 -54.81
N TYR A 939 -11.67 -30.48 -55.43
CA TYR A 939 -11.09 -29.49 -56.32
C TYR A 939 -11.35 -29.76 -57.80
N GLN A 940 -12.13 -30.79 -58.14
CA GLN A 940 -12.45 -31.21 -59.51
C GLN A 940 -13.95 -31.03 -59.83
N PRO A 941 -14.49 -29.80 -59.84
CA PRO A 941 -15.92 -29.54 -60.01
C PRO A 941 -16.47 -30.05 -61.35
N GLU A 942 -15.64 -30.13 -62.40
CA GLU A 942 -16.03 -30.71 -63.69
C GLU A 942 -16.44 -32.18 -63.62
N ARG A 943 -16.04 -32.91 -62.56
CA ARG A 943 -16.44 -34.31 -62.35
C ARG A 943 -17.68 -34.46 -61.47
N HIS A 944 -18.19 -33.39 -60.85
CA HIS A 944 -19.28 -33.48 -59.87
C HIS A 944 -20.61 -33.87 -60.51
N ASP A 945 -20.92 -33.31 -61.70
CA ASP A 945 -22.16 -33.61 -62.42
C ASP A 945 -22.28 -35.08 -62.81
N ALA A 946 -21.16 -35.73 -63.18
CA ALA A 946 -21.12 -37.13 -63.60
C ALA A 946 -21.50 -38.11 -62.48
N PHE A 947 -21.31 -37.72 -61.22
CA PHE A 947 -21.55 -38.57 -60.04
C PHE A 947 -22.65 -37.99 -59.12
N SER A 948 -23.42 -37.00 -59.58
CA SER A 948 -24.47 -36.33 -58.78
C SER A 948 -23.95 -35.78 -57.44
N ILE A 949 -22.77 -35.14 -57.46
CA ILE A 949 -22.13 -34.58 -56.27
C ILE A 949 -22.60 -33.14 -56.03
N HIS A 950 -22.91 -32.83 -54.78
CA HIS A 950 -23.28 -31.49 -54.32
C HIS A 950 -22.38 -31.02 -53.19
N VAL A 951 -21.82 -29.83 -53.29
CA VAL A 951 -20.98 -29.24 -52.23
C VAL A 951 -21.87 -28.84 -51.05
N ASP A 952 -21.60 -29.42 -49.87
CA ASP A 952 -22.28 -29.13 -48.61
C ASP A 952 -21.23 -28.69 -47.58
N VAL A 953 -21.03 -27.37 -47.48
CA VAL A 953 -20.06 -26.78 -46.55
C VAL A 953 -20.44 -27.08 -45.09
N SER A 954 -21.72 -27.31 -44.80
CA SER A 954 -22.20 -27.66 -43.45
C SER A 954 -21.84 -29.10 -43.05
N ALA A 955 -21.52 -29.96 -44.02
CA ALA A 955 -21.03 -31.32 -43.78
C ALA A 955 -19.53 -31.38 -43.44
N ARG A 956 -18.79 -30.27 -43.51
CA ARG A 956 -17.34 -30.23 -43.28
C ARG A 956 -17.01 -30.48 -41.81
N GLY A 957 -16.37 -31.62 -41.54
CA GLY A 957 -15.88 -32.02 -40.22
C GLY A 957 -14.48 -32.63 -40.31
N SER A 958 -13.86 -32.94 -39.18
CA SER A 958 -12.51 -33.55 -39.17
C SER A 958 -12.43 -34.91 -39.87
N ARG A 959 -13.57 -35.60 -40.02
CA ARG A 959 -13.72 -36.91 -40.66
C ARG A 959 -14.76 -36.96 -41.78
N SER A 960 -15.37 -35.84 -42.16
CA SER A 960 -16.39 -35.79 -43.20
C SER A 960 -16.00 -34.82 -44.32
N LEU A 961 -16.31 -35.21 -45.55
CA LEU A 961 -15.98 -34.41 -46.73
C LEU A 961 -17.02 -33.29 -46.94
N PRO A 962 -16.63 -32.14 -47.52
CA PRO A 962 -17.51 -30.98 -47.70
C PRO A 962 -18.46 -31.14 -48.90
N PHE A 963 -18.84 -32.36 -49.26
CA PHE A 963 -19.75 -32.65 -50.36
C PHE A 963 -20.51 -33.96 -50.12
N ARG A 964 -21.66 -34.10 -50.77
CA ARG A 964 -22.55 -35.27 -50.73
C ARG A 964 -22.76 -35.83 -52.13
N ILE A 965 -23.10 -37.11 -52.22
CA ILE A 965 -23.56 -37.77 -53.45
C ILE A 965 -25.07 -37.90 -53.32
N ASN A 966 -25.86 -37.17 -54.13
CA ASN A 966 -27.27 -36.90 -53.82
C ASN A 966 -27.41 -36.39 -52.38
N ASN A 967 -28.17 -37.09 -51.51
CA ASN A 967 -28.28 -36.81 -50.08
C ASN A 967 -27.34 -37.66 -49.19
N CYS A 968 -26.42 -38.43 -49.78
CA CYS A 968 -25.48 -39.30 -49.07
C CYS A 968 -24.24 -38.54 -48.55
N LEU A 969 -24.02 -38.53 -47.24
CA LEU A 969 -22.85 -37.93 -46.59
C LEU A 969 -21.65 -38.90 -46.58
N ILE A 970 -20.45 -38.42 -46.88
CA ILE A 970 -19.23 -39.24 -46.85
C ILE A 970 -18.48 -39.03 -45.53
N TYR A 971 -18.26 -40.12 -44.79
CA TYR A 971 -17.52 -40.15 -43.54
C TYR A 971 -16.31 -41.09 -43.65
N LEU A 972 -15.14 -40.61 -43.24
CA LEU A 972 -13.85 -41.29 -43.38
C LEU A 972 -13.37 -41.84 -42.03
N VAL A 973 -13.13 -43.15 -41.98
CA VAL A 973 -12.48 -43.87 -40.87
C VAL A 973 -11.04 -44.17 -41.27
N LEU A 974 -10.16 -43.20 -41.01
CA LEU A 974 -8.73 -43.30 -41.27
C LEU A 974 -8.08 -44.32 -40.30
N ASN A 975 -7.05 -45.04 -40.77
CA ASN A 975 -6.29 -46.06 -40.02
C ASN A 975 -7.03 -47.37 -39.71
N SER A 976 -8.02 -47.75 -40.50
CA SER A 976 -8.53 -49.14 -40.51
C SER A 976 -7.61 -50.03 -41.35
N GLU A 977 -7.24 -51.21 -40.85
CA GLU A 977 -6.46 -52.22 -41.61
C GLU A 977 -7.25 -52.86 -42.75
N GLN A 978 -8.58 -52.81 -42.67
CA GLN A 978 -9.47 -53.34 -43.69
C GLN A 978 -10.00 -52.19 -44.57
N GLU A 979 -10.03 -52.44 -45.87
CA GLU A 979 -10.43 -51.48 -46.90
C GLU A 979 -11.80 -51.84 -47.48
N PHE A 980 -12.84 -51.22 -46.96
CA PHE A 980 -14.22 -51.37 -47.47
C PHE A 980 -15.04 -50.12 -47.15
N SER A 981 -16.19 -49.95 -47.81
CA SER A 981 -17.15 -48.90 -47.47
C SER A 981 -18.51 -49.50 -47.12
N LEU A 982 -19.20 -48.89 -46.15
CA LEU A 982 -20.57 -49.23 -45.77
C LEU A 982 -21.49 -48.06 -46.04
N MET A 983 -22.53 -48.29 -46.83
CA MET A 983 -23.62 -47.34 -47.00
C MET A 983 -24.74 -47.68 -46.01
N VAL A 984 -25.05 -46.75 -45.13
CA VAL A 984 -26.03 -46.91 -44.05
C VAL A 984 -27.09 -45.82 -44.19
N SER A 985 -28.37 -46.13 -43.92
CA SER A 985 -29.39 -45.08 -43.84
C SER A 985 -29.20 -44.28 -42.56
N ALA A 986 -29.34 -42.95 -42.62
CA ALA A 986 -29.28 -42.11 -41.43
C ALA A 986 -30.44 -42.42 -40.46
N GLU A 987 -31.55 -42.96 -40.97
CA GLU A 987 -32.69 -43.44 -40.17
C GLU A 987 -32.42 -44.79 -39.48
N SER A 988 -31.35 -45.50 -39.85
CA SER A 988 -30.94 -46.74 -39.18
C SER A 988 -30.33 -46.49 -37.80
N PHE A 989 -29.98 -45.25 -37.47
CA PHE A 989 -29.46 -44.86 -36.16
C PHE A 989 -30.64 -44.67 -35.21
N GLY A 990 -30.91 -45.68 -34.38
CA GLY A 990 -32.04 -45.70 -33.46
C GLY A 990 -31.78 -44.90 -32.19
N GLU A 991 -31.90 -45.55 -31.04
CA GLU A 991 -31.61 -44.93 -29.75
C GLU A 991 -30.19 -45.23 -29.26
N LEU A 992 -29.55 -44.20 -28.69
CA LEU A 992 -28.34 -44.31 -27.89
C LEU A 992 -28.73 -44.09 -26.43
N ARG A 993 -28.81 -45.18 -25.68
CA ARG A 993 -29.20 -45.17 -24.27
C ARG A 993 -27.98 -45.25 -23.39
N LEU A 994 -27.92 -44.40 -22.38
CA LEU A 994 -26.99 -44.56 -21.25
C LEU A 994 -27.76 -44.87 -19.98
N PHE A 995 -27.19 -45.75 -19.15
CA PHE A 995 -27.74 -46.02 -17.84
C PHE A 995 -27.57 -44.80 -16.94
N ARG A 996 -28.64 -44.44 -16.24
CA ARG A 996 -28.68 -43.35 -15.27
C ARG A 996 -28.61 -43.93 -13.87
N TYR A 997 -27.48 -43.70 -13.21
CA TYR A 997 -27.24 -44.18 -11.86
C TYR A 997 -28.16 -43.48 -10.83
N PRO A 998 -28.37 -44.07 -9.63
CA PRO A 998 -29.27 -43.53 -8.62
C PRO A 998 -28.94 -42.12 -8.12
N ASP A 999 -27.67 -41.71 -8.21
CA ASP A 999 -27.18 -40.36 -7.89
C ASP A 999 -27.40 -39.36 -9.02
N GLY A 1000 -28.01 -39.79 -10.13
CA GLY A 1000 -28.41 -38.95 -11.26
C GLY A 1000 -27.33 -38.77 -12.32
N THR A 1001 -26.12 -39.32 -12.14
CA THR A 1001 -25.03 -39.27 -13.12
C THR A 1001 -25.17 -40.39 -14.16
N LEU A 1002 -24.45 -40.26 -15.29
CA LEU A 1002 -24.32 -41.29 -16.33
C LEU A 1002 -22.99 -42.05 -16.25
N PHE A 1003 -22.10 -41.59 -15.39
CA PHE A 1003 -20.74 -42.08 -15.24
C PHE A 1003 -20.47 -42.39 -13.77
N ASN A 1004 -19.60 -43.35 -13.55
CA ASN A 1004 -19.09 -43.68 -12.23
C ASN A 1004 -17.56 -43.76 -12.30
N THR A 1005 -16.90 -42.80 -11.67
CA THR A 1005 -15.45 -42.72 -11.61
C THR A 1005 -14.96 -43.19 -10.25
N PHE A 1006 -14.05 -44.16 -10.26
CA PHE A 1006 -13.42 -44.67 -9.06
C PHE A 1006 -11.91 -44.84 -9.26
N TYR A 1007 -11.18 -44.71 -8.16
CA TYR A 1007 -9.74 -44.93 -8.12
C TYR A 1007 -9.43 -46.25 -7.44
N ARG A 1008 -8.50 -47.01 -8.01
CA ARG A 1008 -7.96 -48.23 -7.42
C ARG A 1008 -6.45 -48.12 -7.34
N SER A 1009 -5.91 -48.20 -6.13
CA SER A 1009 -4.45 -48.27 -5.91
C SER A 1009 -3.84 -49.49 -6.60
N SER A 1010 -2.63 -49.31 -7.13
CA SER A 1010 -1.78 -50.40 -7.61
C SER A 1010 -0.95 -51.01 -6.47
N ASP A 1011 -0.06 -51.95 -6.81
CA ASP A 1011 0.89 -52.54 -5.86
C ASP A 1011 1.87 -51.49 -5.30
N ASP A 1012 2.22 -50.48 -6.11
CA ASP A 1012 2.85 -49.25 -5.62
C ASP A 1012 1.77 -48.33 -5.03
N PRO A 1013 1.83 -47.99 -3.72
CA PRO A 1013 0.84 -47.13 -3.06
C PRO A 1013 0.86 -45.67 -3.54
N LEU A 1014 1.86 -45.26 -4.33
CA LEU A 1014 1.94 -43.93 -4.94
C LEU A 1014 1.29 -43.85 -6.31
N GLU A 1015 0.96 -44.99 -6.89
CA GLU A 1015 0.34 -45.09 -8.20
C GLU A 1015 -1.03 -45.75 -8.07
N GLY A 1016 -1.87 -45.53 -9.06
CA GLY A 1016 -3.08 -46.32 -9.19
C GLY A 1016 -3.74 -46.10 -10.53
N VAL A 1017 -4.87 -46.76 -10.72
CA VAL A 1017 -5.66 -46.66 -11.93
C VAL A 1017 -6.98 -46.00 -11.58
N MET A 1018 -7.22 -44.83 -12.15
CA MET A 1018 -8.54 -44.23 -12.18
C MET A 1018 -9.33 -44.84 -13.33
N LYS A 1019 -10.56 -45.27 -13.05
CA LYS A 1019 -11.46 -45.86 -14.03
C LYS A 1019 -12.77 -45.08 -14.04
N THR A 1020 -13.10 -44.52 -15.19
CA THR A 1020 -14.43 -43.97 -15.46
C THR A 1020 -15.21 -45.01 -16.24
N LEU A 1021 -16.31 -45.47 -15.67
CA LEU A 1021 -17.17 -46.51 -16.22
C LEU A 1021 -18.55 -45.94 -16.54
N TRP A 1022 -19.13 -46.40 -17.65
CA TRP A 1022 -20.52 -46.14 -18.02
C TRP A 1022 -21.12 -47.35 -18.72
N GLU A 1023 -22.44 -47.41 -18.72
CA GLU A 1023 -23.22 -48.48 -19.32
C GLU A 1023 -24.02 -47.92 -20.48
N ILE A 1024 -23.95 -48.60 -21.62
CA ILE A 1024 -24.48 -48.11 -22.89
C ILE A 1024 -25.24 -49.22 -23.62
N GLU A 1025 -26.35 -48.84 -24.25
CA GLU A 1025 -27.07 -49.63 -25.22
C GLU A 1025 -27.16 -48.79 -26.51
N MET A 1026 -26.75 -49.38 -27.64
CA MET A 1026 -26.70 -48.70 -28.94
C MET A 1026 -27.49 -49.52 -29.94
N GLU A 1027 -28.56 -48.93 -30.48
CA GLU A 1027 -29.52 -49.60 -31.34
C GLU A 1027 -29.35 -49.16 -32.81
N ILE A 1028 -29.02 -50.11 -33.68
CA ILE A 1028 -29.04 -49.92 -35.14
C ILE A 1028 -30.26 -50.69 -35.67
N THR A 1029 -31.26 -49.98 -36.17
CA THR A 1029 -32.60 -50.50 -36.44
C THR A 1029 -32.73 -51.18 -37.80
N ASP A 1030 -31.83 -50.91 -38.75
CA ASP A 1030 -31.81 -51.52 -40.07
C ASP A 1030 -30.39 -51.90 -40.49
N THR A 1031 -30.29 -52.94 -41.31
CA THR A 1031 -29.02 -53.43 -41.85
C THR A 1031 -28.43 -52.45 -42.87
N PRO A 1032 -27.09 -52.33 -42.98
CA PRO A 1032 -26.46 -51.51 -44.00
C PRO A 1032 -26.98 -51.82 -45.40
N VAL A 1033 -27.22 -50.78 -46.19
CA VAL A 1033 -27.83 -50.88 -47.53
C VAL A 1033 -26.90 -51.60 -48.49
N ALA A 1034 -25.61 -51.26 -48.44
CA ALA A 1034 -24.59 -51.88 -49.28
C ALA A 1034 -23.24 -51.89 -48.59
N ARG A 1035 -22.45 -52.93 -48.88
CA ARG A 1035 -21.05 -53.06 -48.51
C ARG A 1035 -20.22 -53.11 -49.79
N PHE A 1036 -19.25 -52.22 -49.89
CA PHE A 1036 -18.33 -52.12 -51.02
C PHE A 1036 -16.97 -52.66 -50.59
N GLU A 1037 -16.58 -53.81 -51.12
CA GLU A 1037 -15.26 -54.39 -50.87
C GLU A 1037 -14.27 -53.76 -51.83
N HIS A 1038 -13.22 -53.12 -51.31
CA HIS A 1038 -12.22 -52.49 -52.15
C HIS A 1038 -11.18 -53.55 -52.52
N ARG A 1039 -11.20 -54.07 -53.76
CA ARG A 1039 -10.31 -55.14 -54.23
C ARG A 1039 -9.29 -54.70 -55.26
#